data_AF-A0A9Q3L7P1-F1
#
_entry.id   AF-A0A9Q3L7P1-F1
#
_cell.length_a   1.000
_cell.length_b   1.000
_cell.length_c   1.000
_cell.angle_alpha   90.00
_cell.angle_beta   90.00
_cell.angle_gamma   90.00
#
_symmetry.space_group_name_H-M   'P 1'
#
loop_
_entity.id
_entity.type
_entity.pdbx_description
1 polymer ?
#
loop_
_entity_poly.entity_id
_entity_poly.type
_entity_poly.pdbx_seq_one_letter_code
_entity_poly.pdbx_strand_id
1 'polypeptide(L)'
;MKKKTKIVLLTSTAMIIPAVAISTSIYLSVKGRKNNKNNLYKDAAFFNSLLEQVKESYVNQPIVEDEIKNKINKAFINLKSEITIDDIQKSSIQIKDIVSEIDAKLNDFYQNFKNNSLTELTTLNQQLKIYNYSDLDSLINKTLEDLNNIANIEVFHLSINAAMNKIHYDNAHKNLEIIFSKVKKQIVSKTKDNLIQSITLNLNKLSAIDSTEYKTEIINLINELNVLSNNISNLSESSYSDINSTLIQLNIYKNELETKLVVKINEFLTKAEEEIKNNQEKLQKSIDALKIKLVEKINTYINQDFYAYFSDKESFSNLLDSVNNLESYTFESFRTLKGYEESLQNLGNLFENAKSEKLAKYSTITANIDSLKSKFNELKELINSLEASEQNSLLAKLNELNNELQSFISAINPFLISEQNLDVLTSLDQKYKLIYNEYLNIKNNSSNNSNNEQKEDLLSKLNQLKKLNMSFEFEFEKPFTQENLLDIENSINSESFNYKSILENINSLTNKFNELKDKELLLRQNKINQISNELNQYFLKIAGYDTQVKDMIISNDSLSNWVIKAESFKNLLNNLRNLINTTNKILNELRQIRELKSSLTNKYKELNDYFILLQTEHNQNKQKRDYFEQLKNSFNSNIAQLNNYLNDVKAIQTNNNAKKQELVASIESLINSYTSFNISEKTYIDNDGISTFINTHNLSQIESEINKFKTEVADENSHEITNDKNAPLSLAEVEKYYRDNPRINKFNSATTQPENKFNSNIDYLKLILRRSLSFLWNFKKIDESQPSNEINTIGGGTFWLLDYKRIENNKYKLFLGTNYHVATNLLNPSNPEEYKQPLKNSTINSLLISVNRLILDDNGYTYKHVSTFLPEKFWPKIFWLAHNFMNEGYGLPNNEFYFTDFAVVEWDIDLDEFMNWYNPEIATTPESIKKEKQRSEFLAMSVNKTIQTFNESKQRFSSGSYLNKDWNLPYANIDYYTTLWANNNLINNLNNPVDNEGKTNWTINNIENLSEYLKDWHLTNDKKYQSKPDFIHFAGYGLTNWNTLDTKVYSTVPSGQESSVESNYKGAPNNIFLIDHQYHGTIGNSTIKFNNTIPKQYGPWYIYYTDYRTVGGTSGSLVINQEGLPIGIYFGSGNRSIIWMNKKGENITLYEHSIVPFSIERSFFNEMNGIQGYPFNLIDGSDKSRYPHQKMSFKEKLKQVYGSNYKTELFN
;
A
#
# COMPACT_ATOMS: atom_id res chain seq x y z
N MET A 1 42.69 -18.44 10.01
CA MET A 1 43.02 -17.31 10.91
C MET A 1 41.80 -16.50 11.37
N LYS A 2 41.01 -15.83 10.49
CA LYS A 2 39.87 -14.98 10.89
C LYS A 2 38.89 -15.60 11.92
N LYS A 3 38.59 -16.90 11.82
CA LYS A 3 37.70 -17.61 12.77
C LYS A 3 38.33 -17.81 14.17
N LYS A 4 39.65 -18.03 14.25
CA LYS A 4 40.40 -18.14 15.53
C LYS A 4 40.64 -16.76 16.16
N THR A 5 40.91 -15.73 15.35
CA THR A 5 41.09 -14.34 15.82
C THR A 5 39.79 -13.76 16.42
N LYS A 6 38.62 -14.11 15.86
CA LYS A 6 37.32 -13.65 16.36
C LYS A 6 36.96 -14.28 17.71
N ILE A 7 37.36 -15.52 17.96
CA ILE A 7 37.14 -16.21 19.24
C ILE A 7 38.00 -15.58 20.34
N VAL A 8 39.28 -15.28 20.07
CA VAL A 8 40.23 -14.72 21.05
C VAL A 8 39.91 -13.25 21.42
N LEU A 9 39.42 -12.44 20.47
CA LEU A 9 38.98 -11.06 20.78
C LEU A 9 37.67 -11.02 21.57
N LEU A 10 36.76 -11.97 21.33
CA LEU A 10 35.49 -12.05 22.05
C LEU A 10 35.68 -12.56 23.49
N THR A 11 36.60 -13.49 23.76
CA THR A 11 36.86 -13.97 25.13
C THR A 11 37.66 -12.96 25.97
N SER A 12 38.67 -12.29 25.41
CA SER A 12 39.49 -11.33 26.17
C SER A 12 38.71 -10.09 26.62
N THR A 13 37.86 -9.53 25.75
CA THR A 13 37.10 -8.31 26.07
C THR A 13 35.88 -8.60 26.97
N ALA A 14 35.26 -9.78 26.85
CA ALA A 14 34.10 -10.18 27.64
C ALA A 14 34.47 -10.67 29.06
N MET A 15 35.70 -11.11 29.31
CA MET A 15 36.11 -11.68 30.62
C MET A 15 36.73 -10.65 31.57
N ILE A 16 37.40 -9.61 31.05
CA ILE A 16 38.19 -8.66 31.86
C ILE A 16 37.31 -7.55 32.47
N ILE A 17 36.30 -7.09 31.73
CA ILE A 17 35.44 -5.97 32.15
C ILE A 17 34.51 -6.35 33.32
N PRO A 18 33.85 -7.53 33.33
CA PRO A 18 33.00 -7.93 34.46
C PRO A 18 33.79 -8.23 35.73
N ALA A 19 34.97 -8.88 35.62
CA ALA A 19 35.77 -9.29 36.78
C ALA A 19 36.28 -8.09 37.60
N VAL A 20 36.74 -7.03 36.93
CA VAL A 20 37.23 -5.80 37.56
C VAL A 20 36.07 -4.94 38.07
N ALA A 21 34.97 -4.86 37.32
CA ALA A 21 33.79 -4.09 37.72
C ALA A 21 33.10 -4.69 38.95
N ILE A 22 32.95 -6.02 39.03
CA ILE A 22 32.27 -6.70 40.14
C ILE A 22 33.07 -6.57 41.44
N SER A 23 34.38 -6.82 41.41
CA SER A 23 35.22 -6.72 42.61
C SER A 23 35.36 -5.28 43.12
N THR A 24 35.37 -4.29 42.21
CA THR A 24 35.35 -2.86 42.57
C THR A 24 33.99 -2.43 43.15
N SER A 25 32.89 -2.93 42.60
CA SER A 25 31.52 -2.66 43.09
C SER A 25 31.27 -3.24 44.48
N ILE A 26 31.77 -4.45 44.72
CA ILE A 26 31.74 -5.13 46.03
C ILE A 26 32.52 -4.32 47.07
N TYR A 27 33.76 -3.91 46.75
CA TYR A 27 34.59 -3.10 47.65
C TYR A 27 33.95 -1.74 47.99
N LEU A 28 33.36 -1.07 47.01
CA LEU A 28 32.71 0.24 47.20
C LEU A 28 31.40 0.13 48.00
N SER A 29 30.61 -0.93 47.79
CA SER A 29 29.35 -1.14 48.51
C SER A 29 29.59 -1.47 50.00
N VAL A 30 30.61 -2.30 50.30
CA VAL A 30 31.00 -2.65 51.68
C VAL A 30 31.64 -1.47 52.41
N LYS A 31 32.46 -0.66 51.73
CA LYS A 31 33.12 0.52 52.33
C LYS A 31 32.13 1.64 52.66
N GLY A 32 31.04 1.78 51.89
CA GLY A 32 30.05 2.85 52.06
C GLY A 32 29.01 2.63 53.17
N ARG A 33 28.88 1.43 53.75
CA ARG A 33 27.71 1.07 54.57
C ARG A 33 28.05 0.46 55.94
N LYS A 34 29.06 0.99 56.63
CA LYS A 34 29.58 0.45 57.89
C LYS A 34 28.62 0.40 59.09
N ASN A 35 27.41 0.98 59.06
CA ASN A 35 26.61 1.20 60.28
C ASN A 35 25.16 0.66 60.31
N ASN A 36 24.74 -0.27 59.44
CA ASN A 36 23.35 -0.76 59.50
C ASN A 36 23.20 -2.29 59.40
N LYS A 37 23.03 -2.96 60.56
CA LYS A 37 22.99 -4.43 60.69
C LYS A 37 21.79 -5.10 59.99
N ASN A 38 20.68 -4.39 59.76
CA ASN A 38 19.46 -5.01 59.20
C ASN A 38 19.49 -5.24 57.67
N ASN A 39 20.45 -4.67 56.93
CA ASN A 39 20.59 -4.91 55.49
C ASN A 39 21.52 -6.09 55.13
N LEU A 40 22.27 -6.63 56.09
CA LEU A 40 23.25 -7.70 55.84
C LEU A 40 22.62 -9.00 55.31
N TYR A 41 21.40 -9.35 55.73
CA TYR A 41 20.74 -10.59 55.27
C TYR A 41 20.18 -10.49 53.84
N LYS A 42 19.69 -9.31 53.41
CA LYS A 42 19.27 -9.08 52.01
C LYS A 42 20.48 -9.03 51.06
N ASP A 43 21.58 -8.45 51.53
CA ASP A 43 22.81 -8.40 50.75
C ASP A 43 23.45 -9.79 50.62
N ALA A 44 23.38 -10.65 51.65
CA ALA A 44 23.91 -12.02 51.57
C ALA A 44 23.21 -12.89 50.48
N ALA A 45 21.90 -12.73 50.26
CA ALA A 45 21.18 -13.43 49.21
C ALA A 45 21.55 -12.94 47.81
N PHE A 46 21.70 -11.62 47.63
CA PHE A 46 22.19 -11.01 46.39
C PHE A 46 23.64 -11.44 46.12
N PHE A 47 24.50 -11.46 47.14
CA PHE A 47 25.88 -11.93 47.04
C PHE A 47 25.96 -13.40 46.63
N ASN A 48 25.16 -14.29 47.24
CA ASN A 48 25.14 -15.72 46.86
C ASN A 48 24.68 -15.93 45.42
N SER A 49 23.68 -15.17 44.95
CA SER A 49 23.24 -15.20 43.54
C SER A 49 24.33 -14.75 42.58
N LEU A 50 25.09 -13.71 42.93
CA LEU A 50 26.20 -13.22 42.12
C LEU A 50 27.38 -14.21 42.14
N LEU A 51 27.62 -14.86 43.28
CA LEU A 51 28.69 -15.84 43.48
C LEU A 51 28.48 -17.09 42.61
N GLU A 52 27.25 -17.61 42.53
CA GLU A 52 26.94 -18.77 41.69
C GLU A 52 27.02 -18.43 40.19
N GLN A 53 26.59 -17.23 39.77
CA GLN A 53 26.77 -16.78 38.39
C GLN A 53 28.24 -16.67 37.97
N VAL A 54 29.11 -16.20 38.88
CA VAL A 54 30.56 -16.17 38.64
C VAL A 54 31.14 -17.58 38.60
N LYS A 55 30.73 -18.48 39.50
CA LYS A 55 31.22 -19.87 39.52
C LYS A 55 30.85 -20.61 38.23
N GLU A 56 29.62 -20.49 37.74
CA GLU A 56 29.17 -21.10 36.48
C GLU A 56 29.91 -20.52 35.26
N SER A 57 30.20 -19.23 35.27
CA SER A 57 30.86 -18.54 34.15
C SER A 57 32.34 -18.91 33.99
N TYR A 58 33.04 -19.21 35.09
CA TYR A 58 34.50 -19.42 35.08
C TYR A 58 34.93 -20.89 35.24
N VAL A 59 34.24 -21.72 36.04
CA VAL A 59 34.69 -23.10 36.33
C VAL A 59 34.41 -24.07 35.17
N ASN A 60 33.42 -23.79 34.32
CA ASN A 60 32.99 -24.67 33.24
C ASN A 60 33.64 -24.39 31.88
N GLN A 61 34.61 -23.46 31.80
CA GLN A 61 35.28 -23.14 30.55
C GLN A 61 36.42 -24.13 30.23
N PRO A 62 36.57 -24.60 28.97
CA PRO A 62 37.57 -25.61 28.59
C PRO A 62 39.04 -25.16 28.73
N ILE A 63 39.28 -23.86 28.90
CA ILE A 63 40.61 -23.24 28.83
C ILE A 63 41.24 -23.08 30.23
N VAL A 64 40.48 -23.30 31.30
CA VAL A 64 40.97 -23.16 32.68
C VAL A 64 41.60 -24.48 33.13
N GLU A 65 42.91 -24.47 33.39
CA GLU A 65 43.65 -25.64 33.91
C GLU A 65 43.07 -26.11 35.24
N ASP A 66 43.04 -27.43 35.46
CA ASP A 66 42.39 -28.06 36.62
C ASP A 66 42.95 -27.58 37.98
N GLU A 67 44.23 -27.16 38.02
CA GLU A 67 44.84 -26.56 39.21
C GLU A 67 44.19 -25.21 39.58
N ILE A 68 43.87 -24.37 38.59
CA ILE A 68 43.22 -23.08 38.78
C ILE A 68 41.74 -23.28 39.14
N LYS A 69 41.07 -24.26 38.53
CA LYS A 69 39.70 -24.66 38.94
C LYS A 69 39.65 -25.09 40.41
N ASN A 70 40.64 -25.86 40.86
CA ASN A 70 40.72 -26.28 42.25
C ASN A 70 41.00 -25.11 43.21
N LYS A 71 41.89 -24.16 42.86
CA LYS A 71 42.12 -22.93 43.64
C LYS A 71 40.85 -22.07 43.74
N ILE A 72 40.12 -21.89 42.63
CA ILE A 72 38.84 -21.16 42.58
C ILE A 72 37.79 -21.84 43.46
N ASN A 73 37.61 -23.16 43.33
CA ASN A 73 36.66 -23.91 44.15
C ASN A 73 37.02 -23.83 45.65
N LYS A 74 38.30 -23.90 46.01
CA LYS A 74 38.75 -23.82 47.41
C LYS A 74 38.54 -22.43 48.02
N ALA A 75 38.75 -21.37 47.25
CA ALA A 75 38.45 -20.00 47.65
C ALA A 75 36.93 -19.80 47.88
N PHE A 76 36.08 -20.43 47.07
CA PHE A 76 34.63 -20.36 47.22
C PHE A 76 34.05 -21.25 48.34
N ILE A 77 34.67 -22.40 48.63
CA ILE A 77 34.22 -23.30 49.73
C ILE A 77 34.36 -22.60 51.10
N ASN A 78 35.36 -21.75 51.28
CA ASN A 78 35.58 -21.03 52.54
C ASN A 78 34.54 -19.94 52.83
N LEU A 79 33.68 -19.58 51.87
CA LEU A 79 32.64 -18.53 52.01
C LEU A 79 31.26 -19.07 52.45
N LYS A 80 31.12 -20.37 52.74
CA LYS A 80 29.80 -21.01 52.99
C LYS A 80 29.37 -21.17 54.45
N SER A 81 30.08 -20.61 55.44
CA SER A 81 29.62 -20.57 56.85
C SER A 81 29.98 -19.24 57.51
N GLU A 82 28.99 -18.63 58.20
CA GLU A 82 29.04 -17.35 58.94
C GLU A 82 30.16 -16.38 58.51
N ILE A 83 29.89 -15.60 57.48
CA ILE A 83 30.86 -14.71 56.82
C ILE A 83 31.19 -13.51 57.72
N THR A 84 32.44 -13.41 58.18
CA THR A 84 32.95 -12.16 58.78
C THR A 84 33.52 -11.22 57.70
N ILE A 85 33.63 -9.93 58.01
CA ILE A 85 34.25 -8.94 57.08
C ILE A 85 35.69 -9.33 56.73
N ASP A 86 36.42 -9.94 57.66
CA ASP A 86 37.80 -10.41 57.44
C ASP A 86 37.86 -11.59 56.46
N ASP A 87 36.84 -12.47 56.45
CA ASP A 87 36.76 -13.59 55.50
C ASP A 87 36.48 -13.13 54.07
N ILE A 88 35.68 -12.07 53.92
CA ILE A 88 35.44 -11.40 52.63
C ILE A 88 36.73 -10.75 52.14
N GLN A 89 37.48 -10.07 53.02
CA GLN A 89 38.73 -9.42 52.65
C GLN A 89 39.80 -10.44 52.25
N LYS A 90 39.97 -11.54 53.00
CA LYS A 90 40.89 -12.62 52.64
C LYS A 90 40.52 -13.27 51.31
N SER A 91 39.25 -13.58 51.11
CA SER A 91 38.77 -14.19 49.86
C SER A 91 38.93 -13.24 48.67
N SER A 92 38.71 -11.94 48.86
CA SER A 92 38.93 -10.92 47.82
C SER A 92 40.40 -10.82 47.41
N ILE A 93 41.34 -10.96 48.35
CA ILE A 93 42.78 -10.96 48.04
C ILE A 93 43.15 -12.22 47.26
N GLN A 94 42.68 -13.40 47.71
CA GLN A 94 42.95 -14.66 47.01
C GLN A 94 42.38 -14.67 45.59
N ILE A 95 41.17 -14.14 45.37
CA ILE A 95 40.58 -14.02 44.03
C ILE A 95 41.39 -13.06 43.16
N LYS A 96 41.89 -11.95 43.73
CA LYS A 96 42.73 -11.00 42.99
C LYS A 96 44.06 -11.62 42.54
N ASP A 97 44.67 -12.44 43.40
CA ASP A 97 45.91 -13.14 43.07
C ASP A 97 45.68 -14.21 41.98
N ILE A 98 44.58 -14.95 42.06
CA ILE A 98 44.18 -15.93 41.03
C ILE A 98 43.91 -15.24 39.68
N VAL A 99 43.24 -14.09 39.67
CA VAL A 99 42.99 -13.31 38.45
C VAL A 99 44.31 -12.83 37.83
N SER A 100 45.26 -12.40 38.66
CA SER A 100 46.58 -11.97 38.19
C SER A 100 47.40 -13.13 37.60
N GLU A 101 47.27 -14.35 38.17
CA GLU A 101 47.89 -15.57 37.64
C GLU A 101 47.29 -15.98 36.27
N ILE A 102 45.97 -15.85 36.11
CA ILE A 102 45.27 -16.11 34.84
C ILE A 102 45.68 -15.08 33.77
N ASP A 103 45.77 -13.81 34.14
CA ASP A 103 46.21 -12.74 33.22
C ASP A 103 47.64 -12.97 32.73
N ALA A 104 48.55 -13.38 33.62
CA ALA A 104 49.93 -13.70 33.24
C ALA A 104 50.00 -14.85 32.24
N LYS A 105 49.26 -15.95 32.47
CA LYS A 105 49.22 -17.11 31.56
C LYS A 105 48.57 -16.79 30.21
N LEU A 106 47.52 -15.96 30.20
CA LEU A 106 46.89 -15.48 28.97
C LEU A 106 47.84 -14.57 28.18
N ASN A 107 48.64 -13.76 28.87
CA ASN A 107 49.61 -12.89 28.23
C ASN A 107 50.75 -13.70 27.60
N ASP A 108 51.26 -14.74 28.28
CA ASP A 108 52.25 -15.67 27.72
C ASP A 108 51.71 -16.43 26.51
N PHE A 109 50.47 -16.91 26.57
CA PHE A 109 49.79 -17.53 25.42
C PHE A 109 49.67 -16.55 24.26
N TYR A 110 49.33 -15.28 24.53
CA TYR A 110 49.23 -14.22 23.54
C TYR A 110 50.59 -13.88 22.91
N GLN A 111 51.67 -13.80 23.69
CA GLN A 111 53.01 -13.56 23.15
C GLN A 111 53.51 -14.73 22.29
N ASN A 112 53.25 -15.97 22.70
CA ASN A 112 53.58 -17.15 21.90
C ASN A 112 52.77 -17.20 20.59
N PHE A 113 51.47 -16.87 20.64
CA PHE A 113 50.63 -16.78 19.45
C PHE A 113 51.08 -15.64 18.50
N LYS A 114 51.48 -14.50 19.06
CA LYS A 114 52.01 -13.35 18.31
C LYS A 114 53.32 -13.70 17.61
N ASN A 115 54.25 -14.38 18.30
CA ASN A 115 55.55 -14.77 17.73
C ASN A 115 55.40 -15.83 16.63
N ASN A 116 54.51 -16.81 16.80
CA ASN A 116 54.21 -17.80 15.75
C ASN A 116 53.49 -17.16 14.54
N SER A 117 52.54 -16.26 14.79
CA SER A 117 51.84 -15.54 13.71
C SER A 117 52.75 -14.58 12.95
N LEU A 118 53.72 -13.95 13.64
CA LEU A 118 54.72 -13.07 13.02
C LEU A 118 55.70 -13.86 12.15
N THR A 119 56.05 -15.08 12.56
CA THR A 119 56.89 -16.00 11.77
C THR A 119 56.15 -16.43 10.49
N GLU A 120 54.88 -16.82 10.59
CA GLU A 120 54.04 -17.16 9.42
C GLU A 120 53.77 -15.95 8.49
N LEU A 121 53.58 -14.75 9.05
CA LEU A 121 53.45 -13.51 8.27
C LEU A 121 54.76 -13.12 7.56
N THR A 122 55.91 -13.41 8.16
CA THR A 122 57.21 -13.15 7.54
C THR A 122 57.46 -14.11 6.38
N THR A 123 57.05 -15.37 6.51
CA THR A 123 57.06 -16.36 5.42
C THR A 123 56.08 -15.98 4.29
N LEU A 124 54.88 -15.50 4.63
CA LEU A 124 53.89 -15.04 3.65
C LEU A 124 54.35 -13.77 2.91
N ASN A 125 55.04 -12.86 3.61
CA ASN A 125 55.59 -11.63 3.04
C ASN A 125 56.82 -11.91 2.15
N GLN A 126 57.59 -12.97 2.44
CA GLN A 126 58.63 -13.48 1.52
C GLN A 126 58.02 -14.16 0.28
N GLN A 127 56.87 -14.83 0.40
CA GLN A 127 56.14 -15.41 -0.73
C GLN A 127 55.46 -14.36 -1.62
N LEU A 128 55.01 -13.23 -1.04
CA LEU A 128 54.36 -12.12 -1.77
C LEU A 128 55.34 -11.23 -2.55
N LYS A 129 56.65 -11.28 -2.28
CA LYS A 129 57.67 -10.57 -3.08
C LYS A 129 57.88 -11.13 -4.50
N ILE A 130 57.20 -12.22 -4.87
CA ILE A 130 57.35 -12.91 -6.16
C ILE A 130 56.22 -12.57 -7.16
N TYR A 131 55.18 -11.81 -6.77
CA TYR A 131 54.06 -11.51 -7.68
C TYR A 131 54.17 -10.16 -8.38
N ASN A 132 54.02 -10.19 -9.72
CA ASN A 132 54.12 -9.07 -10.63
C ASN A 132 52.89 -8.13 -10.56
N TYR A 133 53.10 -6.87 -10.93
CA TYR A 133 52.15 -5.74 -10.81
C TYR A 133 50.78 -5.90 -11.52
N SER A 134 50.55 -6.94 -12.31
CA SER A 134 49.28 -7.18 -13.03
C SER A 134 48.12 -7.65 -12.13
N ASP A 135 48.42 -8.25 -10.98
CA ASP A 135 47.38 -8.85 -10.13
C ASP A 135 46.72 -7.85 -9.17
N LEU A 136 47.32 -6.65 -8.99
CA LEU A 136 46.76 -5.58 -8.18
C LEU A 136 45.56 -4.90 -8.86
N ASP A 137 45.60 -4.75 -10.19
CA ASP A 137 44.48 -4.20 -10.97
C ASP A 137 43.26 -5.14 -10.99
N SER A 138 43.48 -6.45 -10.97
CA SER A 138 42.41 -7.46 -10.86
C SER A 138 41.68 -7.37 -9.52
N LEU A 139 42.41 -7.16 -8.42
CA LEU A 139 41.84 -7.01 -7.08
C LEU A 139 41.08 -5.68 -6.92
N ILE A 140 41.57 -4.61 -7.53
CA ILE A 140 40.91 -3.30 -7.56
C ILE A 140 39.61 -3.38 -8.37
N ASN A 141 39.62 -4.02 -9.54
CA ASN A 141 38.43 -4.17 -10.38
C ASN A 141 37.37 -5.07 -9.73
N LYS A 142 37.78 -6.14 -9.03
CA LYS A 142 36.86 -7.00 -8.28
C LYS A 142 36.20 -6.28 -7.09
N THR A 143 36.96 -5.44 -6.39
CA THR A 143 36.43 -4.62 -5.29
C THR A 143 35.47 -3.54 -5.80
N LEU A 144 35.70 -3.01 -7.00
CA LEU A 144 34.79 -2.07 -7.67
C LEU A 144 33.51 -2.74 -8.20
N GLU A 145 33.59 -4.01 -8.62
CA GLU A 145 32.44 -4.83 -9.01
C GLU A 145 31.54 -5.15 -7.80
N ASP A 146 32.14 -5.50 -6.66
CA ASP A 146 31.42 -5.75 -5.40
C ASP A 146 30.75 -4.47 -4.83
N LEU A 147 31.32 -3.29 -5.09
CA LEU A 147 30.76 -1.99 -4.69
C LEU A 147 29.52 -1.57 -5.52
N ASN A 148 29.33 -2.10 -6.72
CA ASN A 148 28.16 -1.78 -7.55
C ASN A 148 26.83 -2.36 -7.01
N ASN A 149 26.88 -3.25 -6.00
CA ASN A 149 25.71 -3.97 -5.47
C ASN A 149 25.21 -3.47 -4.09
N ILE A 150 25.77 -2.39 -3.52
CA ILE A 150 25.39 -1.91 -2.18
C ILE A 150 24.68 -0.55 -2.27
N ALA A 151 23.39 -0.53 -1.92
CA ALA A 151 22.50 0.64 -2.05
C ALA A 151 22.62 1.70 -0.92
N ASN A 152 23.59 1.60 0.01
CA ASN A 152 23.69 2.54 1.14
C ASN A 152 25.11 3.13 1.31
N ILE A 153 25.27 4.34 0.76
CA ILE A 153 26.50 5.17 0.79
C ILE A 153 26.87 5.63 2.23
N GLU A 154 25.88 5.75 3.13
CA GLU A 154 26.09 6.20 4.52
C GLU A 154 26.88 5.20 5.39
N VAL A 155 26.66 3.90 5.18
CA VAL A 155 27.33 2.83 5.97
C VAL A 155 28.82 2.75 5.60
N PHE A 156 29.15 3.05 4.34
CA PHE A 156 30.53 3.11 3.86
C PHE A 156 31.29 4.31 4.45
N HIS A 157 30.64 5.48 4.54
CA HIS A 157 31.22 6.69 5.11
C HIS A 157 31.56 6.54 6.61
N LEU A 158 30.70 5.84 7.37
CA LEU A 158 30.93 5.56 8.80
C LEU A 158 32.02 4.50 9.03
N SER A 159 32.07 3.46 8.19
CA SER A 159 33.07 2.39 8.30
C SER A 159 34.49 2.88 8.00
N ILE A 160 34.63 3.91 7.16
CA ILE A 160 35.91 4.49 6.78
C ILE A 160 36.41 5.54 7.77
N ASN A 161 35.52 6.35 8.35
CA ASN A 161 35.89 7.23 9.45
C ASN A 161 36.41 6.42 10.67
N ALA A 162 35.86 5.23 10.89
CA ALA A 162 36.37 4.30 11.89
C ALA A 162 37.76 3.70 11.53
N ALA A 163 38.08 3.54 10.25
CA ALA A 163 39.37 3.03 9.77
C ALA A 163 40.48 4.11 9.78
N MET A 164 40.14 5.36 9.47
CA MET A 164 41.09 6.49 9.48
C MET A 164 41.56 6.86 10.89
N ASN A 165 40.71 6.68 11.90
CA ASN A 165 41.10 6.91 13.30
C ASN A 165 42.08 5.86 13.87
N LYS A 166 42.54 4.89 13.05
CA LYS A 166 43.33 3.75 13.54
C LYS A 166 44.66 3.50 12.80
N ILE A 167 45.09 4.36 11.87
CA ILE A 167 46.33 4.17 11.10
C ILE A 167 47.22 5.41 11.20
N HIS A 168 48.26 5.33 12.04
CA HIS A 168 49.40 6.27 12.03
C HIS A 168 50.49 5.71 11.12
N TYR A 169 50.46 6.02 9.82
CA TYR A 169 51.62 5.93 8.92
C TYR A 169 51.38 6.78 7.66
N ASP A 170 52.20 7.81 7.48
CA ASP A 170 52.00 8.89 6.50
C ASP A 170 51.93 8.44 5.03
N ASN A 171 52.51 7.28 4.69
CA ASN A 171 52.46 6.73 3.32
C ASN A 171 51.13 6.02 2.98
N ALA A 172 50.43 5.45 3.98
CA ALA A 172 49.12 4.86 3.74
C ALA A 172 48.05 5.94 3.52
N HIS A 173 48.21 7.09 4.19
CA HIS A 173 47.29 8.21 4.06
C HIS A 173 47.29 8.81 2.66
N LYS A 174 48.47 9.00 2.04
CA LYS A 174 48.61 9.56 0.70
C LYS A 174 48.05 8.66 -0.40
N ASN A 175 48.24 7.34 -0.30
CA ASN A 175 47.67 6.38 -1.24
C ASN A 175 46.16 6.20 -1.06
N LEU A 176 45.68 6.24 0.18
CA LEU A 176 44.24 6.26 0.47
C LEU A 176 43.59 7.54 -0.05
N GLU A 177 44.21 8.72 0.09
CA GLU A 177 43.70 9.97 -0.50
C GLU A 177 43.57 9.91 -2.02
N ILE A 178 44.52 9.28 -2.71
CA ILE A 178 44.45 9.09 -4.18
C ILE A 178 43.30 8.16 -4.56
N ILE A 179 43.11 7.06 -3.81
CA ILE A 179 41.99 6.13 -4.01
C ILE A 179 40.65 6.82 -3.69
N PHE A 180 40.58 7.60 -2.61
CA PHE A 180 39.40 8.37 -2.23
C PHE A 180 39.03 9.43 -3.26
N SER A 181 40.02 10.13 -3.81
CA SER A 181 39.83 11.10 -4.89
C SER A 181 39.22 10.43 -6.12
N LYS A 182 39.72 9.25 -6.51
CA LYS A 182 39.18 8.49 -7.66
C LYS A 182 37.76 7.96 -7.40
N VAL A 183 37.49 7.39 -6.23
CA VAL A 183 36.16 6.85 -5.87
C VAL A 183 35.14 7.98 -5.75
N LYS A 184 35.50 9.11 -5.12
CA LYS A 184 34.60 10.28 -5.03
C LYS A 184 34.32 10.89 -6.40
N LYS A 185 35.32 10.99 -7.29
CA LYS A 185 35.12 11.42 -8.68
C LYS A 185 34.13 10.51 -9.42
N GLN A 186 34.24 9.20 -9.24
CA GLN A 186 33.28 8.24 -9.84
C GLN A 186 31.87 8.36 -9.24
N ILE A 187 31.73 8.60 -7.93
CA ILE A 187 30.42 8.83 -7.28
C ILE A 187 29.79 10.12 -7.81
N VAL A 188 30.55 11.21 -7.94
CA VAL A 188 30.06 12.48 -8.49
C VAL A 188 29.64 12.30 -9.96
N SER A 189 30.46 11.63 -10.77
CA SER A 189 30.12 11.30 -12.17
C SER A 189 28.84 10.47 -12.25
N LYS A 190 28.73 9.39 -11.48
CA LYS A 190 27.57 8.48 -11.50
C LYS A 190 26.30 9.13 -10.96
N THR A 191 26.42 10.02 -9.96
CA THR A 191 25.30 10.81 -9.44
C THR A 191 24.84 11.82 -10.47
N LYS A 192 25.78 12.49 -11.16
CA LYS A 192 25.51 13.38 -12.28
C LYS A 192 24.81 12.64 -13.43
N ASP A 193 25.31 11.46 -13.82
CA ASP A 193 24.73 10.64 -14.90
C ASP A 193 23.32 10.12 -14.55
N ASN A 194 23.11 9.68 -13.31
CA ASN A 194 21.79 9.24 -12.83
C ASN A 194 20.78 10.40 -12.77
N LEU A 195 21.23 11.60 -12.38
CA LEU A 195 20.39 12.79 -12.35
C LEU A 195 20.03 13.23 -13.78
N ILE A 196 21.00 13.23 -14.70
CA ILE A 196 20.78 13.49 -16.13
C ILE A 196 19.82 12.45 -16.72
N GLN A 197 19.96 11.16 -16.39
CA GLN A 197 19.03 10.11 -16.81
C GLN A 197 17.61 10.32 -16.26
N SER A 198 17.45 10.65 -14.97
CA SER A 198 16.13 10.94 -14.38
C SER A 198 15.48 12.17 -15.01
N ILE A 199 16.26 13.24 -15.23
CA ILE A 199 15.79 14.45 -15.92
C ILE A 199 15.37 14.11 -17.35
N THR A 200 16.17 13.34 -18.09
CA THR A 200 15.87 12.90 -19.46
C THR A 200 14.62 12.01 -19.51
N LEU A 201 14.45 11.11 -18.53
CA LEU A 201 13.28 10.24 -18.42
C LEU A 201 12.00 11.04 -18.15
N ASN A 202 12.07 12.08 -17.32
CA ASN A 202 10.92 12.94 -17.02
C ASN A 202 10.61 13.91 -18.17
N LEU A 203 11.62 14.44 -18.86
CA LEU A 203 11.47 15.21 -20.10
C LEU A 203 10.76 14.39 -21.20
N ASN A 204 11.09 13.10 -21.33
CA ASN A 204 10.44 12.17 -22.27
C ASN A 204 8.98 11.82 -21.91
N LYS A 205 8.58 11.98 -20.65
CA LYS A 205 7.19 11.82 -20.21
C LYS A 205 6.37 13.08 -20.47
N LEU A 206 6.97 14.26 -20.29
CA LEU A 206 6.32 15.55 -20.54
C LEU A 206 6.13 15.84 -22.04
N SER A 207 7.06 15.40 -22.91
CA SER A 207 6.96 15.55 -24.37
C SER A 207 5.95 14.61 -25.05
N ALA A 208 5.29 13.72 -24.29
CA ALA A 208 4.27 12.80 -24.79
C ALA A 208 2.82 13.34 -24.64
N ILE A 209 2.64 14.55 -24.09
CA ILE A 209 1.34 15.17 -23.85
C ILE A 209 1.01 16.08 -25.05
N ASP A 210 0.09 15.63 -25.91
CA ASP A 210 -0.31 16.32 -27.15
C ASP A 210 -1.48 17.29 -26.87
N SER A 211 -1.15 18.48 -26.37
CA SER A 211 -2.11 19.57 -26.14
C SER A 211 -1.51 20.90 -26.56
N THR A 212 -2.10 21.53 -27.58
CA THR A 212 -1.73 22.85 -28.13
C THR A 212 -1.81 23.98 -27.09
N GLU A 213 -2.57 23.78 -26.01
CA GLU A 213 -2.67 24.56 -24.77
C GLU A 213 -1.32 24.91 -24.11
N TYR A 214 -0.45 23.89 -23.99
CA TYR A 214 0.55 23.82 -22.90
C TYR A 214 2.00 23.63 -23.34
N LYS A 215 2.30 23.15 -24.54
CA LYS A 215 2.52 24.05 -25.67
C LYS A 215 3.81 24.87 -25.39
N THR A 216 3.57 26.14 -25.07
CA THR A 216 4.58 27.15 -24.72
C THR A 216 5.18 26.99 -23.31
N GLU A 217 4.42 26.52 -22.32
CA GLU A 217 4.86 26.37 -20.92
C GLU A 217 5.81 25.17 -20.75
N ILE A 218 5.51 24.06 -21.44
CA ILE A 218 6.36 22.86 -21.50
C ILE A 218 7.70 23.20 -22.16
N ILE A 219 7.71 23.96 -23.26
CA ILE A 219 8.95 24.46 -23.86
C ILE A 219 9.77 25.28 -22.85
N ASN A 220 9.15 26.17 -22.09
CA ASN A 220 9.88 27.00 -21.13
C ASN A 220 10.49 26.15 -20.01
N LEU A 221 9.77 25.14 -19.51
CA LEU A 221 10.29 24.17 -18.53
C LEU A 221 11.43 23.31 -19.11
N ILE A 222 11.31 22.87 -20.36
CA ILE A 222 12.35 22.13 -21.08
C ILE A 222 13.61 22.99 -21.26
N ASN A 223 13.45 24.28 -21.57
CA ASN A 223 14.56 25.21 -21.72
C ASN A 223 15.27 25.48 -20.38
N GLU A 224 14.54 25.68 -19.28
CA GLU A 224 15.11 25.81 -17.93
C GLU A 224 15.88 24.54 -17.53
N LEU A 225 15.33 23.36 -17.84
CA LEU A 225 15.95 22.07 -17.58
C LEU A 225 17.23 21.83 -18.40
N ASN A 226 17.24 22.25 -19.67
CA ASN A 226 18.41 22.15 -20.53
C ASN A 226 19.54 23.10 -20.10
N VAL A 227 19.20 24.33 -19.67
CA VAL A 227 20.17 25.27 -19.08
C VAL A 227 20.77 24.68 -17.81
N LEU A 228 19.95 24.07 -16.94
CA LEU A 228 20.42 23.43 -15.72
C LEU A 228 21.32 22.21 -16.01
N SER A 229 20.95 21.36 -16.97
CA SER A 229 21.76 20.22 -17.42
C SER A 229 23.12 20.65 -17.97
N ASN A 230 23.17 21.75 -18.73
CA ASN A 230 24.42 22.34 -19.23
C ASN A 230 25.27 22.94 -18.10
N ASN A 231 24.66 23.60 -17.11
CA ASN A 231 25.37 24.12 -15.93
C ASN A 231 25.98 22.99 -15.09
N ILE A 232 25.27 21.86 -14.95
CA ILE A 232 25.79 20.65 -14.29
C ILE A 232 26.91 19.99 -15.12
N SER A 233 26.82 20.08 -16.45
CA SER A 233 27.83 19.56 -17.37
C SER A 233 29.17 20.30 -17.28
N ASN A 234 29.14 21.61 -16.99
CA ASN A 234 30.30 22.51 -16.97
C ASN A 234 31.01 22.68 -15.61
N LEU A 235 30.59 22.00 -14.55
CA LEU A 235 31.27 22.04 -13.25
C LEU A 235 32.67 21.41 -13.32
N SER A 236 33.72 22.19 -13.06
CA SER A 236 35.12 21.74 -13.15
C SER A 236 35.56 20.87 -11.96
N GLU A 237 36.30 19.80 -12.22
CA GLU A 237 36.73 18.78 -11.24
C GLU A 237 37.88 19.21 -10.27
N SER A 238 37.91 20.43 -9.75
CA SER A 238 38.99 20.87 -8.85
C SER A 238 38.57 21.04 -7.40
N SER A 239 39.46 20.60 -6.49
CA SER A 239 39.53 20.79 -5.03
C SER A 239 38.43 20.18 -4.11
N TYR A 240 38.87 19.72 -2.93
CA TYR A 240 38.08 18.94 -1.96
C TYR A 240 36.91 19.75 -1.33
N SER A 241 37.02 21.08 -1.23
CA SER A 241 35.95 21.94 -0.71
C SER A 241 34.82 22.14 -1.73
N ASP A 242 35.15 22.12 -3.02
CA ASP A 242 34.21 22.46 -4.09
C ASP A 242 33.23 21.32 -4.37
N ILE A 243 33.62 20.08 -4.10
CA ILE A 243 32.78 18.89 -4.31
C ILE A 243 31.61 18.81 -3.34
N ASN A 244 31.82 19.11 -2.04
CA ASN A 244 30.73 19.07 -1.04
C ASN A 244 29.74 20.23 -1.24
N SER A 245 30.25 21.42 -1.59
CA SER A 245 29.42 22.57 -2.00
C SER A 245 28.55 22.21 -3.22
N THR A 246 29.17 21.57 -4.22
CA THR A 246 28.49 21.14 -5.46
C THR A 246 27.40 20.08 -5.21
N LEU A 247 27.66 19.10 -4.32
CA LEU A 247 26.67 18.08 -3.95
C LEU A 247 25.47 18.66 -3.18
N ILE A 248 25.71 19.64 -2.31
CA ILE A 248 24.65 20.36 -1.59
C ILE A 248 23.82 21.19 -2.58
N GLN A 249 24.45 21.93 -3.50
CA GLN A 249 23.74 22.69 -4.52
C GLN A 249 22.93 21.77 -5.45
N LEU A 250 23.47 20.62 -5.89
CA LEU A 250 22.75 19.64 -6.70
C LEU A 250 21.50 19.09 -6.00
N ASN A 251 21.57 18.83 -4.69
CA ASN A 251 20.41 18.37 -3.91
C ASN A 251 19.36 19.47 -3.71
N ILE A 252 19.78 20.72 -3.49
CA ILE A 252 18.86 21.85 -3.40
C ILE A 252 18.12 22.04 -4.74
N TYR A 253 18.85 22.03 -5.85
CA TYR A 253 18.25 22.15 -7.19
C TYR A 253 17.35 20.97 -7.54
N LYS A 254 17.71 19.74 -7.17
CA LYS A 254 16.85 18.56 -7.36
C LYS A 254 15.51 18.73 -6.63
N ASN A 255 15.54 19.17 -5.37
CA ASN A 255 14.34 19.33 -4.55
C ASN A 255 13.43 20.47 -5.06
N GLU A 256 14.00 21.59 -5.50
CA GLU A 256 13.22 22.66 -6.16
C GLU A 256 12.55 22.17 -7.44
N LEU A 257 13.26 21.35 -8.22
CA LEU A 257 12.76 20.88 -9.50
C LEU A 257 11.67 19.82 -9.35
N GLU A 258 11.83 18.88 -8.43
CA GLU A 258 10.78 17.92 -8.06
C GLU A 258 9.52 18.63 -7.53
N THR A 259 9.70 19.69 -6.74
CA THR A 259 8.59 20.50 -6.22
C THR A 259 7.83 21.21 -7.35
N LYS A 260 8.53 21.87 -8.27
CA LYS A 260 7.92 22.53 -9.43
C LYS A 260 7.20 21.55 -10.37
N LEU A 261 7.78 20.37 -10.61
CA LEU A 261 7.19 19.33 -11.47
C LEU A 261 5.89 18.77 -10.87
N VAL A 262 5.88 18.50 -9.57
CA VAL A 262 4.72 17.95 -8.86
C VAL A 262 3.56 18.95 -8.84
N VAL A 263 3.83 20.25 -8.66
CA VAL A 263 2.79 21.28 -8.72
C VAL A 263 2.14 21.33 -10.11
N LYS A 264 2.94 21.32 -11.18
CA LYS A 264 2.45 21.41 -12.56
C LYS A 264 1.73 20.15 -13.06
N ILE A 265 2.17 18.96 -12.65
CA ILE A 265 1.48 17.70 -12.98
C ILE A 265 0.09 17.64 -12.32
N ASN A 266 -0.02 18.14 -11.08
CA ASN A 266 -1.32 18.18 -10.39
C ASN A 266 -2.28 19.21 -11.00
N GLU A 267 -1.77 20.35 -11.49
CA GLU A 267 -2.58 21.30 -12.28
C GLU A 267 -3.10 20.66 -13.58
N PHE A 268 -2.28 19.87 -14.27
CA PHE A 268 -2.65 19.15 -15.48
C PHE A 268 -3.73 18.07 -15.24
N LEU A 269 -3.54 17.22 -14.22
CA LEU A 269 -4.48 16.13 -13.90
C LEU A 269 -5.87 16.67 -13.52
N THR A 270 -5.90 17.78 -12.78
CA THR A 270 -7.15 18.44 -12.40
C THR A 270 -7.94 18.93 -13.62
N LYS A 271 -7.26 19.54 -14.59
CA LYS A 271 -7.92 20.02 -15.82
C LYS A 271 -8.37 18.87 -16.74
N ALA A 272 -7.61 17.78 -16.79
CA ALA A 272 -8.01 16.58 -17.53
C ALA A 272 -9.27 15.92 -16.93
N GLU A 273 -9.38 15.87 -15.60
CA GLU A 273 -10.58 15.37 -14.90
C GLU A 273 -11.80 16.27 -15.16
N GLU A 274 -11.60 17.58 -15.26
CA GLU A 274 -12.65 18.54 -15.65
C GLU A 274 -13.13 18.35 -17.10
N GLU A 275 -12.21 18.07 -18.01
CA GLU A 275 -12.52 17.78 -19.41
C GLU A 275 -13.22 16.43 -19.59
N ILE A 276 -12.82 15.40 -18.84
CA ILE A 276 -13.49 14.09 -18.80
C ILE A 276 -14.93 14.23 -18.28
N LYS A 277 -15.14 15.01 -17.21
CA LYS A 277 -16.48 15.27 -16.67
C LYS A 277 -17.36 16.03 -17.67
N ASN A 278 -16.82 17.05 -18.33
CA ASN A 278 -17.52 17.78 -19.39
C ASN A 278 -17.83 16.89 -20.60
N ASN A 279 -16.95 15.95 -20.93
CA ASN A 279 -17.17 15.00 -22.02
C ASN A 279 -18.19 13.91 -21.67
N GLN A 280 -18.28 13.50 -20.39
CA GLN A 280 -19.34 12.61 -19.90
C GLN A 280 -20.71 13.29 -19.92
N GLU A 281 -20.82 14.56 -19.52
CA GLU A 281 -22.06 15.33 -19.65
C GLU A 281 -22.44 15.58 -21.12
N LYS A 282 -21.47 15.86 -21.99
CA LYS A 282 -21.70 15.97 -23.44
C LYS A 282 -22.13 14.65 -24.05
N LEU A 283 -21.56 13.52 -23.59
CA LEU A 283 -21.94 12.17 -24.03
C LEU A 283 -23.38 11.86 -23.61
N GLN A 284 -23.75 12.15 -22.36
CA GLN A 284 -25.11 11.94 -21.87
C GLN A 284 -26.13 12.79 -22.64
N LYS A 285 -25.83 14.08 -22.86
CA LYS A 285 -26.66 14.97 -23.71
C LYS A 285 -26.74 14.49 -25.16
N SER A 286 -25.67 13.89 -25.68
CA SER A 286 -25.64 13.32 -27.05
C SER A 286 -26.47 12.05 -27.15
N ILE A 287 -26.49 11.21 -26.11
CA ILE A 287 -27.33 10.01 -26.01
C ILE A 287 -28.81 10.39 -25.97
N ASP A 288 -29.16 11.41 -25.19
CA ASP A 288 -30.53 11.90 -25.09
C ASP A 288 -30.99 12.58 -26.39
N ALA A 289 -30.11 13.34 -27.05
CA ALA A 289 -30.37 13.91 -28.38
C ALA A 289 -30.47 12.84 -29.48
N LEU A 290 -29.70 11.74 -29.37
CA LEU A 290 -29.77 10.61 -30.29
C LEU A 290 -31.08 9.84 -30.16
N LYS A 291 -31.60 9.65 -28.94
CA LYS A 291 -32.94 9.08 -28.72
C LYS A 291 -34.02 9.92 -29.42
N ILE A 292 -33.97 11.24 -29.28
CA ILE A 292 -34.92 12.16 -29.92
C ILE A 292 -34.80 12.08 -31.45
N LYS A 293 -33.58 12.14 -32.00
CA LYS A 293 -33.34 12.05 -33.46
C LYS A 293 -33.70 10.69 -34.06
N LEU A 294 -33.53 9.60 -33.32
CA LEU A 294 -33.87 8.25 -33.79
C LEU A 294 -35.39 8.10 -33.89
N VAL A 295 -36.14 8.63 -32.90
CA VAL A 295 -37.61 8.69 -32.93
C VAL A 295 -38.11 9.59 -34.06
N GLU A 296 -37.49 10.74 -34.30
CA GLU A 296 -37.81 11.63 -35.43
C GLU A 296 -37.52 10.99 -36.80
N LYS A 297 -36.37 10.30 -36.96
CA LYS A 297 -36.02 9.60 -38.20
C LYS A 297 -36.97 8.43 -38.48
N ILE A 298 -37.30 7.63 -37.48
CA ILE A 298 -38.27 6.53 -37.62
C ILE A 298 -39.63 7.08 -38.10
N ASN A 299 -40.09 8.20 -37.53
CA ASN A 299 -41.34 8.86 -37.95
C ASN A 299 -41.26 9.51 -39.35
N THR A 300 -40.07 9.92 -39.80
CA THR A 300 -39.86 10.50 -41.14
C THR A 300 -39.83 9.42 -42.22
N TYR A 301 -39.22 8.26 -41.95
CA TYR A 301 -39.18 7.12 -42.87
C TYR A 301 -40.52 6.40 -43.03
N ILE A 302 -41.41 6.51 -42.02
CA ILE A 302 -42.80 6.00 -42.11
C ILE A 302 -43.67 6.85 -43.07
N ASN A 303 -43.29 8.10 -43.38
CA ASN A 303 -44.11 9.06 -44.12
C ASN A 303 -43.68 9.34 -45.58
N GLN A 304 -42.62 8.71 -46.10
CA GLN A 304 -42.16 8.93 -47.49
C GLN A 304 -42.14 7.62 -48.25
N ASP A 305 -43.20 7.29 -49.02
CA ASP A 305 -43.30 6.26 -50.08
C ASP A 305 -42.24 5.14 -50.09
N PHE A 306 -41.97 4.56 -48.92
CA PHE A 306 -40.88 3.61 -48.68
C PHE A 306 -41.36 2.16 -48.80
N TYR A 307 -42.55 1.95 -49.37
CA TYR A 307 -43.22 0.66 -49.44
C TYR A 307 -43.00 -0.11 -50.74
N ALA A 308 -42.20 0.42 -51.68
CA ALA A 308 -41.96 -0.24 -52.97
C ALA A 308 -40.76 -1.20 -53.00
N TYR A 309 -39.98 -1.35 -51.91
CA TYR A 309 -38.68 -2.04 -51.99
C TYR A 309 -38.42 -3.18 -51.00
N PHE A 310 -39.34 -3.51 -50.08
CA PHE A 310 -39.17 -4.66 -49.19
C PHE A 310 -40.46 -5.47 -49.05
N SER A 311 -40.37 -6.76 -49.33
CA SER A 311 -41.47 -7.72 -49.41
C SER A 311 -41.76 -8.47 -48.10
N ASP A 312 -41.19 -8.06 -46.97
CA ASP A 312 -41.44 -8.72 -45.68
C ASP A 312 -41.79 -7.70 -44.57
N LYS A 313 -43.07 -7.73 -44.20
CA LYS A 313 -43.71 -6.84 -43.22
C LYS A 313 -43.53 -7.35 -41.77
N GLU A 314 -43.13 -8.61 -41.61
CA GLU A 314 -43.03 -9.30 -40.30
C GLU A 314 -41.72 -8.96 -39.58
N SER A 315 -40.63 -8.83 -40.34
CA SER A 315 -39.32 -8.43 -39.82
C SER A 315 -39.28 -7.01 -39.20
N PHE A 316 -40.15 -6.10 -39.67
CA PHE A 316 -40.18 -4.72 -39.17
C PHE A 316 -40.99 -4.57 -37.87
N SER A 317 -42.03 -5.39 -37.67
CA SER A 317 -42.84 -5.37 -36.45
C SER A 317 -42.06 -5.90 -35.24
N ASN A 318 -41.27 -6.97 -35.44
CA ASN A 318 -40.44 -7.57 -34.39
C ASN A 318 -39.31 -6.64 -33.90
N LEU A 319 -38.85 -5.71 -34.76
CA LEU A 319 -37.85 -4.70 -34.41
C LEU A 319 -38.43 -3.62 -33.48
N LEU A 320 -39.69 -3.25 -33.69
CA LEU A 320 -40.38 -2.21 -32.90
C LEU A 320 -40.72 -2.70 -31.48
N ASP A 321 -41.08 -3.98 -31.34
CA ASP A 321 -41.39 -4.60 -30.04
C ASP A 321 -40.12 -4.85 -29.18
N SER A 322 -38.96 -5.02 -29.83
CA SER A 322 -37.67 -5.20 -29.15
C SER A 322 -37.11 -3.89 -28.57
N VAL A 323 -37.44 -2.75 -29.17
CA VAL A 323 -37.00 -1.41 -28.72
C VAL A 323 -37.83 -0.93 -27.53
N ASN A 324 -39.10 -1.34 -27.43
CA ASN A 324 -40.01 -0.89 -26.37
C ASN A 324 -39.86 -1.63 -25.02
N ASN A 325 -39.12 -2.74 -24.95
CA ASN A 325 -38.99 -3.59 -23.75
C ASN A 325 -37.65 -3.47 -22.98
N LEU A 326 -36.84 -2.44 -23.24
CA LEU A 326 -35.55 -2.23 -22.56
C LEU A 326 -35.69 -1.43 -21.24
N GLU A 327 -36.13 -2.09 -20.16
CA GLU A 327 -36.30 -1.47 -18.82
C GLU A 327 -35.13 -1.70 -17.82
N SER A 328 -33.91 -2.07 -18.24
CA SER A 328 -32.76 -2.04 -17.31
C SER A 328 -31.44 -1.58 -17.94
N TYR A 329 -30.77 -0.65 -17.24
CA TYR A 329 -29.57 0.04 -17.70
C TYR A 329 -28.29 -0.73 -17.34
N THR A 330 -27.60 -1.27 -18.35
CA THR A 330 -26.21 -1.75 -18.26
C THR A 330 -25.41 -1.31 -19.50
N PHE A 331 -24.07 -1.35 -19.44
CA PHE A 331 -23.16 -1.02 -20.55
C PHE A 331 -23.40 -1.90 -21.80
N GLU A 332 -23.89 -3.12 -21.59
CA GLU A 332 -24.31 -4.03 -22.65
C GLU A 332 -25.53 -3.49 -23.43
N SER A 333 -26.46 -2.80 -22.75
CA SER A 333 -27.62 -2.14 -23.39
C SER A 333 -27.18 -1.04 -24.38
N PHE A 334 -26.06 -0.36 -24.12
CA PHE A 334 -25.47 0.66 -25.00
C PHE A 334 -24.80 0.04 -26.23
N ARG A 335 -24.17 -1.13 -26.09
CA ARG A 335 -23.52 -1.87 -27.19
C ARG A 335 -24.55 -2.42 -28.17
N THR A 336 -25.70 -2.88 -27.68
CA THR A 336 -26.81 -3.37 -28.50
C THR A 336 -27.50 -2.22 -29.24
N LEU A 337 -27.74 -1.09 -28.58
CA LEU A 337 -28.28 0.12 -29.23
C LEU A 337 -27.35 0.66 -30.32
N LYS A 338 -26.03 0.67 -30.06
CA LYS A 338 -25.03 1.08 -31.05
C LYS A 338 -24.93 0.09 -32.22
N GLY A 339 -25.15 -1.21 -31.99
CA GLY A 339 -25.21 -2.21 -33.05
C GLY A 339 -26.43 -2.05 -33.98
N TYR A 340 -27.58 -1.64 -33.44
CA TYR A 340 -28.77 -1.31 -34.23
C TYR A 340 -28.62 0.03 -34.98
N GLU A 341 -28.02 1.03 -34.33
CA GLU A 341 -27.64 2.30 -34.97
C GLU A 341 -26.63 2.05 -36.10
N GLU A 342 -25.58 1.25 -35.88
CA GLU A 342 -24.59 0.89 -36.90
C GLU A 342 -25.21 0.09 -38.05
N SER A 343 -26.23 -0.73 -37.81
CA SER A 343 -26.92 -1.48 -38.88
C SER A 343 -27.83 -0.58 -39.74
N LEU A 344 -28.58 0.33 -39.10
CA LEU A 344 -29.39 1.35 -39.80
C LEU A 344 -28.52 2.40 -40.48
N GLN A 345 -27.37 2.72 -39.88
CA GLN A 345 -26.39 3.66 -40.41
C GLN A 345 -25.55 3.01 -41.51
N ASN A 346 -25.31 1.69 -41.50
CA ASN A 346 -24.69 1.00 -42.65
C ASN A 346 -25.63 0.94 -43.87
N LEU A 347 -26.94 0.75 -43.66
CA LEU A 347 -27.95 0.85 -44.73
C LEU A 347 -28.11 2.30 -45.24
N GLY A 348 -28.12 3.28 -44.34
CA GLY A 348 -28.13 4.70 -44.67
C GLY A 348 -26.84 5.18 -45.34
N ASN A 349 -25.67 4.66 -44.91
CA ASN A 349 -24.35 4.99 -45.45
C ASN A 349 -24.13 4.33 -46.82
N LEU A 350 -24.70 3.16 -47.11
CA LEU A 350 -24.66 2.60 -48.47
C LEU A 350 -25.44 3.49 -49.46
N PHE A 351 -26.53 4.11 -49.01
CA PHE A 351 -27.34 5.03 -49.82
C PHE A 351 -26.72 6.43 -49.93
N GLU A 352 -26.21 6.97 -48.82
CA GLU A 352 -25.55 8.27 -48.77
C GLU A 352 -24.12 8.24 -49.34
N ASN A 353 -23.39 7.12 -49.31
CA ASN A 353 -22.09 7.03 -49.98
C ASN A 353 -22.24 7.04 -51.51
N ALA A 354 -23.25 6.38 -52.07
CA ALA A 354 -23.51 6.42 -53.52
C ALA A 354 -23.97 7.82 -54.01
N LYS A 355 -24.66 8.57 -53.15
CA LYS A 355 -25.12 9.95 -53.41
C LYS A 355 -24.03 11.00 -53.15
N SER A 356 -23.28 10.85 -52.05
CA SER A 356 -22.20 11.75 -51.63
C SER A 356 -20.97 11.63 -52.52
N GLU A 357 -20.66 10.45 -53.06
CA GLU A 357 -19.53 10.32 -53.99
C GLU A 357 -19.81 11.03 -55.33
N LYS A 358 -21.05 11.04 -55.81
CA LYS A 358 -21.46 11.82 -57.00
C LYS A 358 -21.56 13.32 -56.71
N LEU A 359 -22.07 13.72 -55.54
CA LEU A 359 -22.16 15.14 -55.13
C LEU A 359 -20.78 15.76 -54.82
N ALA A 360 -19.85 15.00 -54.22
CA ALA A 360 -18.50 15.46 -53.94
C ALA A 360 -17.68 15.67 -55.23
N LYS A 361 -17.83 14.78 -56.22
CA LYS A 361 -17.22 14.93 -57.55
C LYS A 361 -17.77 16.14 -58.31
N TYR A 362 -19.08 16.39 -58.24
CA TYR A 362 -19.70 17.59 -58.82
C TYR A 362 -19.31 18.89 -58.10
N SER A 363 -19.25 18.88 -56.77
CA SER A 363 -18.81 20.01 -55.96
C SER A 363 -17.34 20.39 -56.22
N THR A 364 -16.48 19.40 -56.43
CA THR A 364 -15.05 19.63 -56.73
C THR A 364 -14.86 20.24 -58.11
N ILE A 365 -15.62 19.77 -59.11
CA ILE A 365 -15.61 20.34 -60.47
C ILE A 365 -16.13 21.78 -60.46
N THR A 366 -17.21 22.05 -59.72
CA THR A 366 -17.80 23.39 -59.63
C THR A 366 -16.85 24.37 -58.93
N ALA A 367 -16.22 23.96 -57.82
CA ALA A 367 -15.22 24.77 -57.12
C ALA A 367 -13.98 25.06 -57.99
N ASN A 368 -13.53 24.11 -58.80
CA ASN A 368 -12.42 24.32 -59.73
C ASN A 368 -12.78 25.26 -60.88
N ILE A 369 -14.01 25.18 -61.41
CA ILE A 369 -14.52 26.13 -62.41
C ILE A 369 -14.60 27.55 -61.83
N ASP A 370 -15.10 27.71 -60.62
CA ASP A 370 -15.23 29.02 -59.98
C ASP A 370 -13.86 29.62 -59.62
N SER A 371 -12.91 28.77 -59.19
CA SER A 371 -11.51 29.18 -58.99
C SER A 371 -10.85 29.67 -60.29
N LEU A 372 -11.06 28.95 -61.40
CA LEU A 372 -10.53 29.34 -62.70
C LEU A 372 -11.17 30.64 -63.21
N LYS A 373 -12.48 30.84 -63.03
CA LYS A 373 -13.16 32.11 -63.38
C LYS A 373 -12.62 33.30 -62.58
N SER A 374 -12.37 33.10 -61.28
CA SER A 374 -11.81 34.15 -60.42
C SER A 374 -10.41 34.55 -60.89
N LYS A 375 -9.52 33.57 -61.10
CA LYS A 375 -8.16 33.77 -61.61
C LYS A 375 -8.15 34.44 -62.98
N PHE A 376 -9.10 34.07 -63.84
CA PHE A 376 -9.24 34.63 -65.17
C PHE A 376 -9.59 36.13 -65.14
N ASN A 377 -10.54 36.52 -64.27
CA ASN A 377 -10.91 37.93 -64.11
C ASN A 377 -9.76 38.75 -63.52
N GLU A 378 -9.05 38.21 -62.55
CA GLU A 378 -7.87 38.85 -61.94
C GLU A 378 -6.76 39.08 -62.98
N LEU A 379 -6.45 38.07 -63.80
CA LEU A 379 -5.45 38.20 -64.88
C LEU A 379 -5.89 39.18 -65.98
N LYS A 380 -7.19 39.26 -66.25
CA LYS A 380 -7.75 40.23 -67.21
C LYS A 380 -7.58 41.68 -66.74
N GLU A 381 -7.79 41.95 -65.45
CA GLU A 381 -7.54 43.27 -64.87
C GLU A 381 -6.04 43.63 -64.91
N LEU A 382 -5.17 42.66 -64.61
CA LEU A 382 -3.72 42.84 -64.70
C LEU A 382 -3.24 43.14 -66.12
N ILE A 383 -3.74 42.41 -67.13
CA ILE A 383 -3.38 42.66 -68.54
C ILE A 383 -3.91 44.02 -69.01
N ASN A 384 -5.06 44.47 -68.51
CA ASN A 384 -5.61 45.78 -68.84
C ASN A 384 -4.81 46.97 -68.29
N SER A 385 -3.83 46.72 -67.41
CA SER A 385 -2.91 47.74 -66.88
C SER A 385 -1.62 47.93 -67.71
N LEU A 386 -1.41 47.12 -68.76
CA LEU A 386 -0.25 47.21 -69.68
C LEU A 386 -0.48 48.27 -70.78
N GLU A 387 0.60 48.71 -71.43
CA GLU A 387 0.51 49.64 -72.57
C GLU A 387 -0.21 49.00 -73.79
N ALA A 388 -0.95 49.83 -74.53
CA ALA A 388 -1.94 49.38 -75.53
C ALA A 388 -1.38 48.50 -76.66
N SER A 389 -0.08 48.62 -76.99
CA SER A 389 0.56 47.81 -78.04
C SER A 389 0.79 46.35 -77.63
N GLU A 390 0.90 46.06 -76.34
CA GLU A 390 1.21 44.72 -75.80
C GLU A 390 -0.03 44.04 -75.21
N GLN A 391 -0.98 44.84 -74.73
CA GLN A 391 -2.27 44.42 -74.20
C GLN A 391 -3.04 43.52 -75.18
N ASN A 392 -3.09 43.88 -76.47
CA ASN A 392 -3.95 43.20 -77.45
C ASN A 392 -3.58 41.73 -77.69
N SER A 393 -2.29 41.36 -77.59
CA SER A 393 -1.83 39.98 -77.80
C SER A 393 -2.20 39.05 -76.64
N LEU A 394 -1.97 39.52 -75.40
CA LEU A 394 -2.34 38.78 -74.19
C LEU A 394 -3.85 38.72 -74.00
N LEU A 395 -4.57 39.81 -74.30
CA LEU A 395 -6.03 39.84 -74.19
C LEU A 395 -6.69 38.89 -75.21
N ALA A 396 -6.12 38.73 -76.41
CA ALA A 396 -6.61 37.79 -77.41
C ALA A 396 -6.47 36.32 -76.95
N LYS A 397 -5.28 35.93 -76.46
CA LYS A 397 -5.03 34.57 -75.91
C LYS A 397 -5.87 34.29 -74.67
N LEU A 398 -6.05 35.30 -73.82
CA LEU A 398 -6.88 35.20 -72.63
C LEU A 398 -8.35 34.99 -73.06
N ASN A 399 -8.87 35.80 -73.99
CA ASN A 399 -10.24 35.63 -74.50
C ASN A 399 -10.47 34.28 -75.19
N GLU A 400 -9.48 33.73 -75.88
CA GLU A 400 -9.51 32.37 -76.45
C GLU A 400 -9.66 31.30 -75.35
N LEU A 401 -8.87 31.40 -74.28
CA LEU A 401 -8.97 30.52 -73.11
C LEU A 401 -10.34 30.66 -72.40
N ASN A 402 -10.91 31.87 -72.36
CA ASN A 402 -12.27 32.08 -71.82
C ASN A 402 -13.30 31.31 -72.63
N ASN A 403 -13.20 31.38 -73.96
CA ASN A 403 -14.16 30.75 -74.85
C ASN A 403 -14.08 29.23 -74.76
N GLU A 404 -12.87 28.66 -74.61
CA GLU A 404 -12.69 27.23 -74.31
C GLU A 404 -13.33 26.84 -72.97
N LEU A 405 -13.16 27.66 -71.93
CA LEU A 405 -13.76 27.44 -70.61
C LEU A 405 -15.30 27.50 -70.66
N GLN A 406 -15.87 28.47 -71.38
CA GLN A 406 -17.33 28.61 -71.52
C GLN A 406 -17.95 27.49 -72.37
N SER A 407 -17.24 27.03 -73.41
CA SER A 407 -17.63 25.87 -74.21
C SER A 407 -17.64 24.59 -73.36
N PHE A 408 -16.63 24.40 -72.51
CA PHE A 408 -16.56 23.29 -71.56
C PHE A 408 -17.69 23.32 -70.52
N ILE A 409 -17.99 24.49 -69.95
CA ILE A 409 -19.09 24.67 -69.00
C ILE A 409 -20.44 24.33 -69.63
N SER A 410 -20.64 24.71 -70.90
CA SER A 410 -21.90 24.46 -71.63
C SER A 410 -22.09 23.00 -72.04
N ALA A 411 -21.01 22.21 -72.10
CA ALA A 411 -21.03 20.80 -72.50
C ALA A 411 -21.18 19.81 -71.32
N ILE A 412 -21.07 20.27 -70.07
CA ILE A 412 -21.17 19.40 -68.89
C ILE A 412 -22.64 19.10 -68.55
N ASN A 413 -23.02 17.82 -68.61
CA ASN A 413 -24.30 17.32 -68.12
C ASN A 413 -24.17 16.87 -66.64
N PRO A 414 -24.97 17.41 -65.70
CA PRO A 414 -24.86 17.11 -64.26
C PRO A 414 -25.03 15.62 -63.90
N PHE A 415 -25.63 14.81 -64.78
CA PHE A 415 -25.94 13.40 -64.50
C PHE A 415 -24.97 12.39 -65.12
N LEU A 416 -24.03 12.81 -65.97
CA LEU A 416 -23.03 11.95 -66.64
C LEU A 416 -21.64 12.60 -66.57
N ILE A 417 -20.99 12.48 -65.41
CA ILE A 417 -19.66 13.03 -65.16
C ILE A 417 -18.64 11.88 -65.18
N SER A 418 -17.60 12.00 -66.01
CA SER A 418 -16.50 11.03 -66.11
C SER A 418 -15.15 11.67 -65.76
N GLU A 419 -14.13 10.86 -65.49
CA GLU A 419 -12.77 11.34 -65.19
C GLU A 419 -12.18 12.21 -66.31
N GLN A 420 -12.63 12.05 -67.55
CA GLN A 420 -12.21 12.86 -68.69
C GLN A 420 -12.55 14.36 -68.52
N ASN A 421 -13.56 14.70 -67.72
CA ASN A 421 -13.90 16.10 -67.42
C ASN A 421 -12.86 16.77 -66.50
N LEU A 422 -12.16 16.02 -65.65
CA LEU A 422 -11.12 16.56 -64.75
C LEU A 422 -9.81 16.85 -65.51
N ASP A 423 -9.50 16.04 -66.51
CA ASP A 423 -8.32 16.21 -67.35
C ASP A 423 -8.42 17.48 -68.22
N VAL A 424 -9.62 17.81 -68.71
CA VAL A 424 -9.86 19.05 -69.46
C VAL A 424 -9.69 20.29 -68.58
N LEU A 425 -10.15 20.27 -67.32
CA LEU A 425 -9.94 21.37 -66.37
C LEU A 425 -8.45 21.54 -66.01
N THR A 426 -7.72 20.44 -65.89
CA THR A 426 -6.27 20.47 -65.63
C THR A 426 -5.50 21.07 -66.80
N SER A 427 -5.90 20.75 -68.03
CA SER A 427 -5.35 21.35 -69.27
C SER A 427 -5.62 22.86 -69.35
N LEU A 428 -6.83 23.31 -68.98
CA LEU A 428 -7.19 24.74 -68.96
C LEU A 428 -6.39 25.53 -67.90
N ASP A 429 -6.14 24.97 -66.72
CA ASP A 429 -5.29 25.61 -65.69
C ASP A 429 -3.82 25.69 -66.11
N GLN A 430 -3.32 24.73 -66.88
CA GLN A 430 -1.96 24.79 -67.45
C GLN A 430 -1.83 25.88 -68.52
N LYS A 431 -2.82 26.03 -69.41
CA LYS A 431 -2.86 27.14 -70.38
C LYS A 431 -2.94 28.50 -69.69
N TYR A 432 -3.75 28.64 -68.64
CA TYR A 432 -3.80 29.84 -67.80
C TYR A 432 -2.41 30.22 -67.26
N LYS A 433 -1.69 29.24 -66.69
CA LYS A 433 -0.33 29.45 -66.14
C LYS A 433 0.68 29.92 -67.20
N LEU A 434 0.57 29.44 -68.43
CA LEU A 434 1.43 29.89 -69.53
C LEU A 434 1.19 31.36 -69.90
N ILE A 435 -0.08 31.78 -70.00
CA ILE A 435 -0.45 33.18 -70.28
C ILE A 435 -0.01 34.10 -69.13
N TYR A 436 -0.17 33.65 -67.89
CA TYR A 436 0.28 34.39 -66.70
C TYR A 436 1.81 34.59 -66.66
N ASN A 437 2.58 33.58 -67.04
CA ASN A 437 4.04 33.69 -67.11
C ASN A 437 4.52 34.60 -68.25
N GLU A 438 3.77 34.65 -69.37
CA GLU A 438 4.04 35.56 -70.49
C GLU A 438 3.79 37.03 -70.09
N TYR A 439 2.73 37.29 -69.31
CA TYR A 439 2.48 38.58 -68.64
C TYR A 439 3.64 39.00 -67.71
N LEU A 440 4.16 38.08 -66.89
CA LEU A 440 5.29 38.37 -65.99
C LEU A 440 6.58 38.71 -66.76
N ASN A 441 6.85 38.05 -67.88
CA ASN A 441 8.02 38.35 -68.71
C ASN A 441 7.94 39.73 -69.40
N ILE A 442 6.73 40.19 -69.74
CA ILE A 442 6.51 41.53 -70.32
C ILE A 442 6.66 42.61 -69.24
N LYS A 443 6.09 42.38 -68.06
CA LYS A 443 6.23 43.28 -66.90
C LYS A 443 7.71 43.49 -66.50
N ASN A 444 8.51 42.43 -66.58
CA ASN A 444 9.92 42.45 -66.15
C ASN A 444 10.89 43.15 -67.13
N ASN A 445 10.46 43.53 -68.33
CA ASN A 445 11.29 44.25 -69.30
C ASN A 445 11.07 45.78 -69.31
N SER A 446 10.25 46.30 -68.40
CA SER A 446 10.05 47.74 -68.24
C SER A 446 10.40 48.20 -66.82
N SER A 447 11.27 49.22 -66.76
CA SER A 447 11.69 50.02 -65.60
C SER A 447 12.80 49.46 -64.68
N ASN A 448 14.02 49.92 -65.01
CA ASN A 448 15.13 50.13 -64.09
C ASN A 448 14.70 50.92 -62.85
N ASN A 449 14.91 50.33 -61.67
CA ASN A 449 15.17 51.06 -60.44
C ASN A 449 15.90 50.12 -59.47
N SER A 450 17.23 50.28 -59.34
CA SER A 450 18.11 49.31 -58.64
C SER A 450 17.86 49.18 -57.13
N ASN A 451 16.98 50.00 -56.54
CA ASN A 451 16.51 49.81 -55.17
C ASN A 451 15.28 48.90 -55.07
N ASN A 452 14.47 48.77 -56.13
CA ASN A 452 13.32 47.88 -56.15
C ASN A 452 13.73 46.42 -56.44
N GLU A 453 14.69 46.17 -57.34
CA GLU A 453 15.17 44.80 -57.60
C GLU A 453 15.81 44.16 -56.36
N GLN A 454 16.58 44.94 -55.59
CA GLN A 454 17.16 44.48 -54.33
C GLN A 454 16.08 44.19 -53.28
N LYS A 455 15.02 45.00 -53.25
CA LYS A 455 13.87 44.80 -52.36
C LYS A 455 13.08 43.55 -52.76
N GLU A 456 12.86 43.33 -54.05
CA GLU A 456 12.16 42.16 -54.59
C GLU A 456 12.95 40.85 -54.43
N ASP A 457 14.28 40.86 -54.61
CA ASP A 457 15.12 39.68 -54.34
C ASP A 457 15.06 39.28 -52.85
N LEU A 458 15.14 40.25 -51.94
CA LEU A 458 14.98 39.99 -50.50
C LEU A 458 13.56 39.51 -50.16
N LEU A 459 12.52 40.10 -50.75
CA LEU A 459 11.14 39.64 -50.55
C LEU A 459 10.93 38.21 -51.10
N SER A 460 11.54 37.89 -52.24
CA SER A 460 11.46 36.56 -52.86
C SER A 460 12.14 35.50 -51.99
N LYS A 461 13.35 35.78 -51.50
CA LYS A 461 14.08 34.89 -50.57
C LYS A 461 13.38 34.78 -49.22
N LEU A 462 12.84 35.88 -48.71
CA LEU A 462 12.01 35.88 -47.50
C LEU A 462 10.74 35.06 -47.71
N ASN A 463 10.10 35.13 -48.87
CA ASN A 463 8.91 34.35 -49.19
C ASN A 463 9.22 32.85 -49.37
N GLN A 464 10.38 32.49 -49.94
CA GLN A 464 10.84 31.11 -49.95
C GLN A 464 11.11 30.61 -48.53
N LEU A 465 11.74 31.43 -47.69
CA LEU A 465 11.97 31.12 -46.28
C LEU A 465 10.66 31.03 -45.49
N LYS A 466 9.67 31.89 -45.75
CA LYS A 466 8.31 31.81 -45.19
C LYS A 466 7.60 30.54 -45.64
N LYS A 467 7.72 30.14 -46.91
CA LYS A 467 7.16 28.86 -47.41
C LYS A 467 7.83 27.65 -46.75
N LEU A 468 9.15 27.67 -46.61
CA LEU A 468 9.91 26.65 -45.87
C LEU A 468 9.47 26.63 -44.39
N ASN A 469 9.34 27.79 -43.75
CA ASN A 469 8.88 27.93 -42.37
C ASN A 469 7.44 27.43 -42.19
N MET A 470 6.52 27.74 -43.11
CA MET A 470 5.14 27.23 -43.11
C MET A 470 5.09 25.71 -43.28
N SER A 471 5.98 25.12 -44.07
CA SER A 471 6.08 23.66 -44.17
C SER A 471 6.64 22.99 -42.90
N PHE A 472 7.34 23.75 -42.06
CA PHE A 472 7.93 23.32 -40.78
C PHE A 472 7.01 23.62 -39.57
N GLU A 473 6.13 24.64 -39.68
CA GLU A 473 5.16 25.09 -38.67
C GLU A 473 4.18 23.99 -38.25
N PHE A 474 3.96 22.98 -39.09
CA PHE A 474 2.99 21.93 -38.81
C PHE A 474 3.51 20.81 -37.88
N GLU A 475 4.82 20.71 -37.62
CA GLU A 475 5.38 19.57 -36.88
C GLU A 475 6.27 19.93 -35.66
N PHE A 476 6.67 21.20 -35.45
CA PHE A 476 7.45 21.59 -34.27
C PHE A 476 6.90 22.77 -33.48
N GLU A 477 7.15 22.73 -32.19
CA GLU A 477 6.49 23.50 -31.14
C GLU A 477 6.97 24.94 -30.97
N LYS A 478 7.87 25.44 -31.82
CA LYS A 478 8.14 26.88 -32.03
C LYS A 478 9.00 27.04 -33.30
N PRO A 479 8.46 27.56 -34.41
CA PRO A 479 9.31 28.05 -35.48
C PRO A 479 9.98 29.35 -35.04
N PHE A 480 10.94 29.82 -35.84
CA PHE A 480 11.35 31.22 -35.80
C PHE A 480 10.12 32.11 -35.70
N THR A 481 10.08 32.97 -34.69
CA THR A 481 8.91 33.83 -34.43
C THR A 481 8.54 34.53 -35.72
N GLN A 482 7.24 34.51 -36.07
CA GLN A 482 6.71 35.35 -37.15
C GLN A 482 7.23 36.78 -37.01
N GLU A 483 7.45 37.22 -35.78
CA GLU A 483 8.14 38.45 -35.37
C GLU A 483 9.49 38.67 -36.06
N ASN A 484 10.40 37.69 -36.13
CA ASN A 484 11.69 37.87 -36.83
C ASN A 484 11.52 38.00 -38.36
N LEU A 485 10.57 37.27 -38.95
CA LEU A 485 10.28 37.35 -40.38
C LEU A 485 9.55 38.65 -40.72
N LEU A 486 8.70 39.13 -39.81
CA LEU A 486 7.96 40.38 -39.89
C LEU A 486 8.88 41.58 -39.65
N ASP A 487 9.87 41.47 -38.77
CA ASP A 487 10.90 42.49 -38.54
C ASP A 487 11.83 42.60 -39.75
N ILE A 488 12.18 41.47 -40.38
CA ILE A 488 12.90 41.47 -41.65
C ILE A 488 12.03 42.10 -42.74
N GLU A 489 10.74 41.74 -42.84
CA GLU A 489 9.81 42.33 -43.80
C GLU A 489 9.62 43.84 -43.60
N ASN A 490 9.44 44.29 -42.36
CA ASN A 490 9.33 45.69 -41.96
C ASN A 490 10.64 46.44 -42.24
N SER A 491 11.79 45.80 -41.99
CA SER A 491 13.11 46.37 -42.31
C SER A 491 13.30 46.51 -43.81
N ILE A 492 12.89 45.51 -44.62
CA ILE A 492 12.90 45.59 -46.09
C ILE A 492 11.95 46.69 -46.57
N ASN A 493 10.85 46.93 -45.85
CA ASN A 493 9.86 47.95 -46.18
C ASN A 493 10.19 49.37 -45.70
N SER A 494 11.19 49.55 -44.84
CA SER A 494 11.61 50.86 -44.33
C SER A 494 12.30 51.74 -45.39
N GLU A 495 12.18 53.06 -45.27
CA GLU A 495 12.78 54.04 -46.20
C GLU A 495 14.32 54.07 -46.17
N SER A 496 14.94 53.53 -45.11
CA SER A 496 16.39 53.50 -44.91
C SER A 496 16.92 52.07 -44.73
N PHE A 497 16.60 51.15 -45.66
CA PHE A 497 16.96 49.74 -45.53
C PHE A 497 18.42 49.43 -45.93
N ASN A 498 19.06 48.52 -45.20
CA ASN A 498 20.42 48.05 -45.47
C ASN A 498 20.40 46.63 -46.06
N TYR A 499 20.49 46.52 -47.39
CA TYR A 499 20.39 45.26 -48.14
C TYR A 499 21.34 44.17 -47.65
N LYS A 500 22.61 44.53 -47.39
CA LYS A 500 23.64 43.56 -46.99
C LYS A 500 23.32 42.93 -45.64
N SER A 501 22.93 43.76 -44.67
CA SER A 501 22.55 43.28 -43.33
C SER A 501 21.33 42.37 -43.37
N ILE A 502 20.33 42.70 -44.20
CA ILE A 502 19.12 41.89 -44.31
C ILE A 502 19.40 40.56 -45.04
N LEU A 503 20.21 40.56 -46.10
CA LEU A 503 20.59 39.33 -46.81
C LEU A 503 21.39 38.37 -45.93
N GLU A 504 22.32 38.90 -45.12
CA GLU A 504 23.07 38.11 -44.13
C GLU A 504 22.13 37.48 -43.10
N ASN A 505 21.09 38.22 -42.65
CA ASN A 505 20.06 37.68 -41.77
C ASN A 505 19.25 36.55 -42.43
N ILE A 506 18.77 36.74 -43.67
CA ILE A 506 18.02 35.70 -44.40
C ILE A 506 18.85 34.43 -44.62
N ASN A 507 20.14 34.57 -45.00
CA ASN A 507 21.03 33.42 -45.18
C ASN A 507 21.34 32.70 -43.87
N SER A 508 21.55 33.46 -42.79
CA SER A 508 21.74 32.90 -41.45
C SER A 508 20.52 32.08 -41.00
N LEU A 509 19.31 32.61 -41.22
CA LEU A 509 18.05 31.91 -40.95
C LEU A 509 17.89 30.64 -41.80
N THR A 510 18.24 30.70 -43.08
CA THR A 510 18.17 29.55 -44.00
C THR A 510 19.12 28.43 -43.60
N ASN A 511 20.35 28.75 -43.20
CA ASN A 511 21.30 27.74 -42.72
C ASN A 511 20.82 27.11 -41.41
N LYS A 512 20.32 27.93 -40.48
CA LYS A 512 19.73 27.44 -39.23
C LYS A 512 18.51 26.56 -39.47
N PHE A 513 17.73 26.83 -40.52
CA PHE A 513 16.63 25.97 -40.95
C PHE A 513 17.10 24.59 -41.42
N ASN A 514 18.13 24.53 -42.28
CA ASN A 514 18.68 23.27 -42.75
C ASN A 514 19.28 22.43 -41.61
N GLU A 515 19.95 23.06 -40.64
CA GLU A 515 20.44 22.38 -39.43
C GLU A 515 19.29 21.78 -38.59
N LEU A 516 18.15 22.47 -38.52
CA LEU A 516 16.96 21.97 -37.80
C LEU A 516 16.35 20.77 -38.53
N LYS A 517 16.29 20.79 -39.86
CA LYS A 517 15.83 19.67 -40.69
C LYS A 517 16.67 18.41 -40.49
N ASP A 518 18.00 18.55 -40.44
CA ASP A 518 18.89 17.41 -40.21
C ASP A 518 18.76 16.86 -38.78
N LYS A 519 18.60 17.75 -37.78
CA LYS A 519 18.31 17.35 -36.40
C LYS A 519 16.98 16.62 -36.28
N GLU A 520 15.96 17.05 -37.01
CA GLU A 520 14.66 16.38 -37.07
C GLU A 520 14.79 14.96 -37.65
N LEU A 521 15.49 14.81 -38.77
CA LEU A 521 15.72 13.50 -39.39
C LEU A 521 16.37 12.52 -38.40
N LEU A 522 17.36 13.01 -37.63
CA LEU A 522 18.03 12.25 -36.59
C LEU A 522 17.08 11.89 -35.42
N LEU A 523 16.24 12.82 -34.97
CA LEU A 523 15.24 12.57 -33.93
C LEU A 523 14.21 11.51 -34.36
N ARG A 524 13.76 11.55 -35.62
CA ARG A 524 12.83 10.56 -36.18
C ARG A 524 13.48 9.17 -36.24
N GLN A 525 14.74 9.07 -36.68
CA GLN A 525 15.50 7.81 -36.67
C GLN A 525 15.67 7.26 -35.25
N ASN A 526 15.99 8.11 -34.28
CA ASN A 526 16.09 7.70 -32.87
C ASN A 526 14.75 7.17 -32.34
N LYS A 527 13.62 7.78 -32.74
CA LYS A 527 12.30 7.29 -32.33
C LYS A 527 11.96 5.93 -32.94
N ILE A 528 12.30 5.72 -34.21
CA ILE A 528 12.14 4.42 -34.89
C ILE A 528 12.99 3.35 -34.19
N ASN A 529 14.23 3.66 -33.85
CA ASN A 529 15.12 2.75 -33.10
C ASN A 529 14.57 2.41 -31.72
N GLN A 530 14.02 3.40 -30.99
CA GLN A 530 13.35 3.17 -29.71
C GLN A 530 12.17 2.19 -29.86
N ILE A 531 11.30 2.42 -30.85
CA ILE A 531 10.15 1.54 -31.11
C ILE A 531 10.65 0.12 -31.44
N SER A 532 11.66 -0.02 -32.30
CA SER A 532 12.25 -1.32 -32.65
C SER A 532 12.77 -2.08 -31.42
N ASN A 533 13.42 -1.39 -30.47
CA ASN A 533 13.88 -1.99 -29.22
C ASN A 533 12.73 -2.47 -28.33
N GLU A 534 11.66 -1.68 -28.19
CA GLU A 534 10.46 -2.07 -27.44
C GLU A 534 9.78 -3.31 -28.06
N LEU A 535 9.72 -3.38 -29.39
CA LEU A 535 9.19 -4.55 -30.11
C LEU A 535 10.00 -5.83 -29.85
N ASN A 536 11.33 -5.71 -29.75
CA ASN A 536 12.18 -6.84 -29.40
C ASN A 536 11.93 -7.32 -27.97
N GLN A 537 11.62 -6.42 -27.03
CA GLN A 537 11.25 -6.82 -25.67
C GLN A 537 9.94 -7.59 -25.62
N TYR A 538 8.91 -7.17 -26.38
CA TYR A 538 7.68 -7.95 -26.48
C TYR A 538 7.92 -9.34 -27.07
N PHE A 539 8.74 -9.43 -28.11
CA PHE A 539 9.10 -10.72 -28.71
C PHE A 539 9.74 -11.68 -27.69
N LEU A 540 10.72 -11.20 -26.92
CA LEU A 540 11.40 -12.02 -25.90
C LEU A 540 10.44 -12.48 -24.79
N LYS A 541 9.54 -11.59 -24.34
CA LYS A 541 8.55 -11.95 -23.31
C LYS A 541 7.56 -13.00 -23.79
N ILE A 542 7.04 -12.87 -25.01
CA ILE A 542 6.10 -13.85 -25.57
C ILE A 542 6.79 -15.21 -25.78
N ALA A 543 8.05 -15.24 -26.22
CA ALA A 543 8.81 -16.49 -26.28
C ALA A 543 8.98 -17.16 -24.91
N GLY A 544 9.16 -16.34 -23.86
CA GLY A 544 9.16 -16.80 -22.47
C GLY A 544 7.82 -17.39 -22.03
N TYR A 545 6.70 -16.77 -22.42
CA TYR A 545 5.36 -17.30 -22.13
C TYR A 545 5.10 -18.61 -22.90
N ASP A 546 5.45 -18.69 -24.19
CA ASP A 546 5.30 -19.91 -25.00
C ASP A 546 6.05 -21.10 -24.39
N THR A 547 7.20 -20.85 -23.78
CA THR A 547 7.98 -21.90 -23.08
C THR A 547 7.25 -22.35 -21.82
N GLN A 548 6.79 -21.42 -20.99
CA GLN A 548 6.09 -21.74 -19.74
C GLN A 548 4.77 -22.47 -19.97
N VAL A 549 3.96 -22.03 -20.95
CA VAL A 549 2.65 -22.61 -21.24
C VAL A 549 2.76 -24.09 -21.67
N LYS A 550 3.85 -24.49 -22.34
CA LYS A 550 4.08 -25.89 -22.72
C LYS A 550 4.24 -26.84 -21.51
N ASP A 551 4.76 -26.32 -20.41
CA ASP A 551 4.98 -27.09 -19.18
C ASP A 551 3.79 -26.98 -18.20
N MET A 552 2.79 -26.14 -18.50
CA MET A 552 1.62 -25.96 -17.65
C MET A 552 0.65 -27.14 -17.75
N ILE A 553 0.12 -27.53 -16.59
CA ILE A 553 -0.97 -28.50 -16.45
C ILE A 553 -2.31 -27.79 -16.73
N ILE A 554 -2.64 -27.56 -18.00
CA ILE A 554 -3.87 -26.91 -18.47
C ILE A 554 -4.65 -27.81 -19.44
N SER A 555 -5.90 -27.45 -19.73
CA SER A 555 -6.73 -28.13 -20.73
C SER A 555 -6.21 -27.92 -22.16
N ASN A 556 -6.51 -28.87 -23.03
CA ASN A 556 -6.16 -28.79 -24.46
C ASN A 556 -6.83 -27.58 -25.15
N ASP A 557 -8.04 -27.20 -24.73
CA ASP A 557 -8.76 -26.04 -25.27
C ASP A 557 -8.05 -24.73 -24.89
N SER A 558 -7.63 -24.60 -23.63
CA SER A 558 -6.85 -23.46 -23.15
C SER A 558 -5.52 -23.32 -23.88
N LEU A 559 -4.82 -24.44 -24.14
CA LEU A 559 -3.59 -24.49 -24.92
C LEU A 559 -3.82 -24.09 -26.39
N SER A 560 -4.89 -24.59 -27.02
CA SER A 560 -5.25 -24.23 -28.39
C SER A 560 -5.55 -22.74 -28.53
N ASN A 561 -6.31 -22.18 -27.60
CA ASN A 561 -6.62 -20.75 -27.56
C ASN A 561 -5.37 -19.87 -27.33
N TRP A 562 -4.40 -20.34 -26.53
CA TRP A 562 -3.10 -19.67 -26.39
C TRP A 562 -2.38 -19.57 -27.73
N VAL A 563 -2.29 -20.68 -28.46
CA VAL A 563 -1.63 -20.75 -29.77
C VAL A 563 -2.27 -19.75 -30.74
N ILE A 564 -3.61 -19.71 -30.82
CA ILE A 564 -4.33 -18.79 -31.71
C ILE A 564 -4.03 -17.32 -31.37
N LYS A 565 -4.09 -16.95 -30.09
CA LYS A 565 -3.84 -15.57 -29.63
C LYS A 565 -2.38 -15.16 -29.80
N ALA A 566 -1.44 -16.04 -29.50
CA ALA A 566 0.00 -15.79 -29.68
C ALA A 566 0.35 -15.61 -31.16
N GLU A 567 -0.26 -16.40 -32.05
CA GLU A 567 -0.04 -16.28 -33.50
C GLU A 567 -0.60 -14.97 -34.07
N SER A 568 -1.78 -14.56 -33.63
CA SER A 568 -2.36 -13.25 -33.98
C SER A 568 -1.43 -12.09 -33.60
N PHE A 569 -0.82 -12.15 -32.41
CA PHE A 569 0.16 -11.17 -31.96
C PHE A 569 1.44 -11.19 -32.81
N LYS A 570 1.99 -12.37 -33.10
CA LYS A 570 3.20 -12.55 -33.94
C LYS A 570 3.00 -11.95 -35.34
N ASN A 571 1.82 -12.14 -35.94
CA ASN A 571 1.49 -11.56 -37.24
C ASN A 571 1.47 -10.03 -37.20
N LEU A 572 0.85 -9.42 -36.19
CA LEU A 572 0.82 -7.97 -36.04
C LEU A 572 2.22 -7.38 -35.79
N LEU A 573 3.04 -8.07 -34.99
CA LEU A 573 4.43 -7.70 -34.73
C LEU A 573 5.28 -7.73 -36.02
N ASN A 574 5.10 -8.77 -36.84
CA ASN A 574 5.81 -8.90 -38.12
C ASN A 574 5.38 -7.81 -39.11
N ASN A 575 4.09 -7.48 -39.19
CA ASN A 575 3.59 -6.38 -40.02
C ASN A 575 4.23 -5.04 -39.62
N LEU A 576 4.32 -4.76 -38.32
CA LEU A 576 4.94 -3.53 -37.82
C LEU A 576 6.45 -3.49 -38.09
N ARG A 577 7.16 -4.62 -37.94
CA ARG A 577 8.58 -4.72 -38.30
C ARG A 577 8.82 -4.46 -39.79
N ASN A 578 7.98 -5.04 -40.65
CA ASN A 578 8.05 -4.83 -42.10
C ASN A 578 7.78 -3.37 -42.46
N LEU A 579 6.80 -2.73 -41.81
CA LEU A 579 6.54 -1.31 -42.00
C LEU A 579 7.74 -0.46 -41.57
N ILE A 580 8.28 -0.66 -40.36
CA ILE A 580 9.48 0.05 -39.87
C ILE A 580 10.66 -0.08 -40.85
N ASN A 581 10.89 -1.28 -41.37
CA ASN A 581 11.97 -1.54 -42.34
C ASN A 581 11.74 -0.83 -43.69
N THR A 582 10.49 -0.60 -44.07
CA THR A 582 10.11 0.09 -45.32
C THR A 582 10.10 1.61 -45.15
N THR A 583 9.59 2.11 -44.02
CA THR A 583 9.48 3.53 -43.66
C THR A 583 10.83 4.22 -43.50
N ASN A 584 11.92 3.50 -43.20
CA ASN A 584 13.28 4.05 -43.26
C ASN A 584 13.64 4.64 -44.64
N LYS A 585 12.82 4.43 -45.68
CA LYS A 585 12.97 5.01 -47.02
C LYS A 585 11.99 6.15 -47.35
N ILE A 586 10.91 6.37 -46.60
CA ILE A 586 9.84 7.34 -46.94
C ILE A 586 9.37 8.10 -45.67
N LEU A 587 9.55 9.43 -45.65
CA LEU A 587 9.40 10.27 -44.44
C LEU A 587 7.96 10.39 -43.87
N ASN A 588 6.91 9.96 -44.58
CA ASN A 588 5.51 10.26 -44.27
C ASN A 588 4.73 9.16 -43.50
N GLU A 589 5.35 8.06 -43.07
CA GLU A 589 4.62 6.89 -42.52
C GLU A 589 4.63 6.77 -40.98
N LEU A 590 5.18 7.75 -40.25
CA LEU A 590 5.26 7.71 -38.78
C LEU A 590 3.89 7.57 -38.10
N ARG A 591 2.82 8.11 -38.69
CA ARG A 591 1.45 7.97 -38.15
C ARG A 591 1.00 6.50 -38.15
N GLN A 592 1.22 5.79 -39.25
CA GLN A 592 0.86 4.38 -39.38
C GLN A 592 1.66 3.51 -38.40
N ILE A 593 2.94 3.81 -38.18
CA ILE A 593 3.77 3.14 -37.16
C ILE A 593 3.19 3.35 -35.76
N ARG A 594 2.71 4.55 -35.41
CA ARG A 594 2.12 4.85 -34.10
C ARG A 594 0.80 4.11 -33.89
N GLU A 595 -0.08 4.11 -34.88
CA GLU A 595 -1.38 3.42 -34.81
C GLU A 595 -1.19 1.90 -34.64
N LEU A 596 -0.31 1.29 -35.44
CA LEU A 596 0.02 -0.13 -35.33
C LEU A 596 0.71 -0.47 -34.00
N LYS A 597 1.58 0.41 -33.49
CA LYS A 597 2.18 0.23 -32.16
C LYS A 597 1.12 0.22 -31.06
N SER A 598 0.14 1.11 -31.12
CA SER A 598 -0.96 1.15 -30.15
C SER A 598 -1.78 -0.14 -30.21
N SER A 599 -2.13 -0.60 -31.42
CA SER A 599 -2.82 -1.87 -31.62
C SER A 599 -2.04 -3.06 -31.04
N LEU A 600 -0.72 -3.09 -31.29
CA LEU A 600 0.17 -4.12 -30.75
C LEU A 600 0.26 -4.10 -29.23
N THR A 601 0.28 -2.90 -28.62
CA THR A 601 0.31 -2.75 -27.16
C THR A 601 -0.96 -3.31 -26.53
N ASN A 602 -2.11 -3.04 -27.13
CA ASN A 602 -3.39 -3.59 -26.67
C ASN A 602 -3.42 -5.12 -26.82
N LYS A 603 -2.95 -5.66 -27.95
CA LYS A 603 -2.88 -7.12 -28.16
C LYS A 603 -1.90 -7.81 -27.22
N TYR A 604 -0.77 -7.16 -26.90
CA TYR A 604 0.15 -7.66 -25.87
C TYR A 604 -0.54 -7.75 -24.50
N LYS A 605 -1.32 -6.73 -24.12
CA LYS A 605 -2.08 -6.73 -22.87
C LYS A 605 -3.09 -7.88 -22.83
N GLU A 606 -3.90 -8.04 -23.89
CA GLU A 606 -4.84 -9.16 -24.01
C GLU A 606 -4.15 -10.53 -23.85
N LEU A 607 -2.96 -10.68 -24.44
CA LEU A 607 -2.20 -11.93 -24.39
C LEU A 607 -1.60 -12.18 -23.00
N ASN A 608 -1.11 -11.13 -22.33
CA ASN A 608 -0.62 -11.20 -20.95
C ASN A 608 -1.74 -11.55 -19.97
N ASP A 609 -2.91 -10.93 -20.12
CA ASP A 609 -4.07 -11.21 -19.27
C ASP A 609 -4.53 -12.67 -19.46
N TYR A 610 -4.50 -13.16 -20.71
CA TYR A 610 -4.79 -14.57 -20.98
C TYR A 610 -3.74 -15.53 -20.39
N PHE A 611 -2.45 -15.17 -20.43
CA PHE A 611 -1.40 -15.95 -19.76
C PHE A 611 -1.62 -16.07 -18.24
N ILE A 612 -2.08 -15.01 -17.57
CA ILE A 612 -2.43 -15.04 -16.14
C ILE A 612 -3.59 -16.01 -15.85
N LEU A 613 -4.58 -16.07 -16.75
CA LEU A 613 -5.67 -17.05 -16.65
C LEU A 613 -5.14 -18.49 -16.74
N LEU A 614 -4.20 -18.76 -17.65
CA LEU A 614 -3.55 -20.07 -17.78
C LEU A 614 -2.76 -20.45 -16.52
N GLN A 615 -2.04 -19.49 -15.90
CA GLN A 615 -1.38 -19.73 -14.62
C GLN A 615 -2.37 -20.09 -13.51
N THR A 616 -3.55 -19.47 -13.52
CA THR A 616 -4.61 -19.75 -12.55
C THR A 616 -5.13 -21.17 -12.74
N GLU A 617 -5.44 -21.57 -13.98
CA GLU A 617 -5.86 -22.94 -14.30
C GLU A 617 -4.79 -23.97 -13.93
N HIS A 618 -3.52 -23.69 -14.24
CA HIS A 618 -2.40 -24.54 -13.86
C HIS A 618 -2.35 -24.77 -12.34
N ASN A 619 -2.46 -23.71 -11.55
CA ASN A 619 -2.44 -23.79 -10.09
C ASN A 619 -3.63 -24.57 -9.54
N GLN A 620 -4.82 -24.38 -10.10
CA GLN A 620 -6.02 -25.15 -9.71
C GLN A 620 -5.86 -26.64 -10.01
N ASN A 621 -5.35 -27.00 -11.20
CA ASN A 621 -5.11 -28.39 -11.57
C ASN A 621 -4.00 -29.04 -10.72
N LYS A 622 -2.96 -28.27 -10.39
CA LYS A 622 -1.92 -28.69 -9.45
C LYS A 622 -2.51 -28.98 -8.06
N GLN A 623 -3.31 -28.07 -7.51
CA GLN A 623 -4.00 -28.26 -6.23
C GLN A 623 -4.89 -29.52 -6.24
N LYS A 624 -5.63 -29.77 -7.32
CA LYS A 624 -6.45 -30.98 -7.46
C LYS A 624 -5.60 -32.26 -7.43
N ARG A 625 -4.42 -32.25 -8.07
CA ARG A 625 -3.48 -33.39 -8.02
C ARG A 625 -2.85 -33.56 -6.64
N ASP A 626 -2.45 -32.48 -5.99
CA ASP A 626 -1.91 -32.53 -4.63
C ASP A 626 -2.96 -33.06 -3.64
N TYR A 627 -4.22 -32.62 -3.79
CA TYR A 627 -5.35 -33.12 -3.00
C TYR A 627 -5.64 -34.60 -3.26
N PHE A 628 -5.54 -35.05 -4.52
CA PHE A 628 -5.66 -36.46 -4.85
C PHE A 628 -4.62 -37.32 -4.13
N GLU A 629 -3.36 -36.89 -4.10
CA GLU A 629 -2.30 -37.62 -3.36
C GLU A 629 -2.56 -37.61 -1.85
N GLN A 630 -3.08 -36.51 -1.28
CA GLN A 630 -3.50 -36.48 0.13
C GLN A 630 -4.65 -37.45 0.42
N LEU A 631 -5.66 -37.48 -0.45
CA LEU A 631 -6.79 -38.42 -0.33
C LEU A 631 -6.33 -39.86 -0.47
N LYS A 632 -5.44 -40.16 -1.42
CA LYS A 632 -4.83 -41.48 -1.60
C LYS A 632 -4.01 -41.91 -0.39
N ASN A 633 -3.23 -41.01 0.20
CA ASN A 633 -2.49 -41.27 1.44
C ASN A 633 -3.43 -41.50 2.62
N SER A 634 -4.49 -40.70 2.76
CA SER A 634 -5.51 -40.88 3.80
C SER A 634 -6.25 -42.20 3.63
N PHE A 635 -6.60 -42.55 2.41
CA PHE A 635 -7.23 -43.83 2.05
C PHE A 635 -6.35 -45.02 2.46
N ASN A 636 -5.06 -44.99 2.11
CA ASN A 636 -4.10 -46.03 2.49
C ASN A 636 -3.87 -46.07 3.99
N SER A 637 -3.84 -44.91 4.66
CA SER A 637 -3.75 -44.80 6.11
C SER A 637 -4.96 -45.42 6.82
N ASN A 638 -6.17 -45.21 6.30
CA ASN A 638 -7.39 -45.82 6.84
C ASN A 638 -7.36 -47.34 6.71
N ILE A 639 -6.88 -47.89 5.58
CA ILE A 639 -6.68 -49.35 5.43
C ILE A 639 -5.67 -49.86 6.45
N ALA A 640 -4.55 -49.16 6.66
CA ALA A 640 -3.55 -49.56 7.65
C ALA A 640 -4.12 -49.51 9.08
N GLN A 641 -4.89 -48.47 9.42
CA GLN A 641 -5.56 -48.35 10.72
C GLN A 641 -6.61 -49.44 10.95
N LEU A 642 -7.44 -49.76 9.94
CA LEU A 642 -8.40 -50.87 10.02
C LEU A 642 -7.70 -52.20 10.27
N ASN A 643 -6.55 -52.47 9.65
CA ASN A 643 -5.76 -53.66 9.93
C ASN A 643 -5.19 -53.66 11.37
N ASN A 644 -4.75 -52.51 11.88
CA ASN A 644 -4.32 -52.39 13.28
C ASN A 644 -5.49 -52.63 14.24
N TYR A 645 -6.65 -52.03 13.98
CA TYR A 645 -7.88 -52.26 14.74
C TYR A 645 -8.30 -53.74 14.74
N LEU A 646 -8.21 -54.42 13.60
CA LEU A 646 -8.49 -55.84 13.50
C LEU A 646 -7.55 -56.67 14.40
N ASN A 647 -6.27 -56.33 14.41
CA ASN A 647 -5.27 -56.98 15.26
C ASN A 647 -5.50 -56.69 16.74
N ASP A 648 -5.77 -55.43 17.10
CA ASP A 648 -6.09 -54.98 18.46
C ASP A 648 -7.29 -55.75 19.00
N VAL A 649 -8.40 -55.79 18.26
CA VAL A 649 -9.62 -56.50 18.68
C VAL A 649 -9.36 -58.00 18.80
N LYS A 650 -8.59 -58.60 17.88
CA LYS A 650 -8.19 -60.02 17.95
C LYS A 650 -7.33 -60.31 19.18
N ALA A 651 -6.49 -59.37 19.61
CA ALA A 651 -5.60 -59.50 20.78
C ALA A 651 -6.31 -59.35 22.14
N ILE A 652 -7.47 -58.68 22.21
CA ILE A 652 -8.24 -58.52 23.45
C ILE A 652 -8.68 -59.90 23.99
N GLN A 653 -8.24 -60.25 25.19
CA GLN A 653 -8.71 -61.40 25.94
C GLN A 653 -9.95 -61.01 26.76
N THR A 654 -11.12 -61.57 26.45
CA THR A 654 -12.39 -61.30 27.16
C THR A 654 -13.27 -62.55 27.12
N ASN A 655 -14.18 -62.67 28.09
CA ASN A 655 -15.19 -63.73 28.12
C ASN A 655 -16.36 -63.46 27.15
N ASN A 656 -16.53 -62.23 26.66
CA ASN A 656 -17.59 -61.85 25.73
C ASN A 656 -17.19 -62.08 24.27
N ASN A 657 -17.06 -63.35 23.88
CA ASN A 657 -16.63 -63.74 22.53
C ASN A 657 -17.60 -63.31 21.42
N ALA A 658 -18.90 -63.14 21.71
CA ALA A 658 -19.90 -62.77 20.71
C ALA A 658 -19.66 -61.35 20.16
N LYS A 659 -19.48 -60.37 21.05
CA LYS A 659 -19.25 -58.96 20.67
C LYS A 659 -17.89 -58.75 20.00
N LYS A 660 -16.88 -59.52 20.42
CA LYS A 660 -15.57 -59.58 19.74
C LYS A 660 -15.71 -60.03 18.28
N GLN A 661 -16.49 -61.08 18.03
CA GLN A 661 -16.70 -61.59 16.67
C GLN A 661 -17.48 -60.62 15.78
N GLU A 662 -18.47 -59.92 16.33
CA GLU A 662 -19.24 -58.89 15.62
C GLU A 662 -18.37 -57.70 15.17
N LEU A 663 -17.49 -57.20 16.05
CA LEU A 663 -16.52 -56.16 15.74
C LEU A 663 -15.50 -56.61 14.69
N VAL A 664 -14.98 -57.85 14.80
CA VAL A 664 -14.08 -58.44 13.80
C VAL A 664 -14.76 -58.48 12.42
N ALA A 665 -15.99 -58.97 12.34
CA ALA A 665 -16.74 -59.04 11.08
C ALA A 665 -17.01 -57.64 10.48
N SER A 666 -17.31 -56.64 11.33
CA SER A 666 -17.55 -55.27 10.89
C SER A 666 -16.28 -54.60 10.33
N ILE A 667 -15.13 -54.80 10.98
CA ILE A 667 -13.83 -54.32 10.50
C ILE A 667 -13.44 -55.01 9.18
N GLU A 668 -13.61 -56.34 9.09
CA GLU A 668 -13.31 -57.11 7.87
C GLU A 668 -14.21 -56.68 6.69
N SER A 669 -15.49 -56.38 6.95
CA SER A 669 -16.41 -55.82 5.95
C SER A 669 -15.93 -54.46 5.43
N LEU A 670 -15.47 -53.57 6.32
CA LEU A 670 -14.95 -52.25 5.95
C LEU A 670 -13.64 -52.35 5.14
N ILE A 671 -12.72 -53.24 5.53
CA ILE A 671 -11.50 -53.53 4.76
C ILE A 671 -11.85 -53.99 3.34
N ASN A 672 -12.87 -54.85 3.19
CA ASN A 672 -13.34 -55.30 1.89
C ASN A 672 -13.93 -54.15 1.06
N SER A 673 -14.71 -53.24 1.67
CA SER A 673 -15.24 -52.05 0.98
C SER A 673 -14.11 -51.13 0.50
N TYR A 674 -13.09 -50.88 1.32
CA TYR A 674 -11.91 -50.11 0.92
C TYR A 674 -11.13 -50.80 -0.20
N THR A 675 -10.93 -52.11 -0.13
CA THR A 675 -10.21 -52.87 -1.17
C THR A 675 -10.98 -52.86 -2.49
N SER A 676 -12.31 -52.98 -2.45
CA SER A 676 -13.19 -52.98 -3.62
C SER A 676 -13.32 -51.61 -4.29
N PHE A 677 -13.13 -50.51 -3.55
CA PHE A 677 -13.15 -49.16 -4.10
C PHE A 677 -11.95 -48.88 -5.05
N ASN A 678 -10.87 -49.65 -4.94
CA ASN A 678 -9.73 -49.69 -5.85
C ASN A 678 -9.15 -48.29 -6.19
N ILE A 679 -8.53 -47.65 -5.19
CA ILE A 679 -7.98 -46.29 -5.32
C ILE A 679 -6.91 -46.17 -6.44
N SER A 680 -6.28 -47.28 -6.84
CA SER A 680 -5.29 -47.31 -7.93
C SER A 680 -5.87 -47.02 -9.32
N GLU A 681 -7.17 -47.23 -9.53
CA GLU A 681 -7.85 -46.91 -10.80
C GLU A 681 -8.44 -45.50 -10.84
N LYS A 682 -8.32 -44.73 -9.74
CA LYS A 682 -8.84 -43.37 -9.63
C LYS A 682 -7.80 -42.33 -10.03
N THR A 683 -8.29 -41.17 -10.43
CA THR A 683 -7.47 -39.99 -10.76
C THR A 683 -7.93 -38.77 -9.98
N TYR A 684 -7.24 -37.64 -10.12
CA TYR A 684 -7.62 -36.39 -9.46
C TYR A 684 -9.00 -35.84 -9.87
N ILE A 685 -9.59 -36.35 -10.94
CA ILE A 685 -10.96 -36.03 -11.36
C ILE A 685 -11.98 -36.68 -10.41
N ASP A 686 -11.60 -37.78 -9.75
CA ASP A 686 -12.45 -38.55 -8.84
C ASP A 686 -12.39 -38.06 -7.38
N ASN A 687 -11.73 -36.93 -7.10
CA ASN A 687 -11.50 -36.43 -5.73
C ASN A 687 -12.79 -36.37 -4.89
N ASP A 688 -13.90 -35.93 -5.47
CA ASP A 688 -15.19 -35.86 -4.78
C ASP A 688 -15.73 -37.24 -4.43
N GLY A 689 -15.60 -38.20 -5.35
CA GLY A 689 -15.98 -39.59 -5.12
C GLY A 689 -15.12 -40.26 -4.05
N ILE A 690 -13.81 -40.01 -4.04
CA ILE A 690 -12.88 -40.53 -3.04
C ILE A 690 -13.15 -39.92 -1.67
N SER A 691 -13.33 -38.59 -1.59
CA SER A 691 -13.63 -37.88 -0.35
C SER A 691 -14.97 -38.33 0.23
N THR A 692 -16.01 -38.44 -0.61
CA THR A 692 -17.33 -38.97 -0.21
C THR A 692 -17.21 -40.40 0.30
N PHE A 693 -16.43 -41.26 -0.37
CA PHE A 693 -16.21 -42.62 0.09
C PHE A 693 -15.54 -42.67 1.47
N ILE A 694 -14.45 -41.92 1.67
CA ILE A 694 -13.75 -41.85 2.97
C ILE A 694 -14.68 -41.33 4.08
N ASN A 695 -15.49 -40.30 3.80
CA ASN A 695 -16.41 -39.71 4.77
C ASN A 695 -17.57 -40.66 5.12
N THR A 696 -18.07 -41.41 4.13
CA THR A 696 -19.15 -42.40 4.34
C THR A 696 -18.66 -43.60 5.14
N HIS A 697 -17.39 -43.97 4.99
CA HIS A 697 -16.74 -45.06 5.70
C HIS A 697 -15.81 -44.54 6.81
N ASN A 698 -16.24 -43.48 7.50
CA ASN A 698 -15.46 -42.84 8.55
C ASN A 698 -15.15 -43.82 9.69
N LEU A 699 -13.87 -43.93 10.02
CA LEU A 699 -13.36 -44.85 11.04
C LEU A 699 -13.79 -44.51 12.47
N SER A 700 -14.25 -43.29 12.73
CA SER A 700 -14.63 -42.83 14.07
C SER A 700 -15.71 -43.69 14.75
N GLN A 701 -16.65 -44.25 14.00
CA GLN A 701 -17.66 -45.16 14.55
C GLN A 701 -17.02 -46.47 15.04
N ILE A 702 -16.16 -47.09 14.21
CA ILE A 702 -15.41 -48.29 14.57
C ILE A 702 -14.44 -48.02 15.73
N GLU A 703 -13.72 -46.90 15.70
CA GLU A 703 -12.82 -46.50 16.78
C GLU A 703 -13.59 -46.31 18.10
N SER A 704 -14.76 -45.67 18.05
CA SER A 704 -15.63 -45.52 19.22
C SER A 704 -16.13 -46.86 19.74
N GLU A 705 -16.50 -47.80 18.85
CA GLU A 705 -16.93 -49.14 19.25
C GLU A 705 -15.79 -49.96 19.83
N ILE A 706 -14.59 -49.88 19.26
CA ILE A 706 -13.37 -50.52 19.78
C ILE A 706 -13.00 -49.94 21.13
N ASN A 707 -13.00 -48.62 21.27
CA ASN A 707 -12.70 -47.97 22.55
C ASN A 707 -13.75 -48.31 23.58
N LYS A 708 -15.04 -48.26 23.24
CA LYS A 708 -16.12 -48.72 24.12
C LYS A 708 -15.93 -50.19 24.52
N PHE A 709 -15.53 -51.06 23.60
CA PHE A 709 -15.25 -52.46 23.89
C PHE A 709 -14.01 -52.63 24.78
N LYS A 710 -12.92 -51.87 24.53
CA LYS A 710 -11.73 -51.82 25.39
C LYS A 710 -12.07 -51.29 26.78
N THR A 711 -12.93 -50.28 26.88
CA THR A 711 -13.42 -49.72 28.14
C THR A 711 -14.37 -50.67 28.85
N GLU A 712 -15.30 -51.34 28.18
CA GLU A 712 -16.15 -52.39 28.77
C GLU A 712 -15.30 -53.56 29.32
N VAL A 713 -14.23 -53.93 28.61
CA VAL A 713 -13.26 -54.95 29.06
C VAL A 713 -12.35 -54.42 30.19
N ALA A 714 -12.04 -53.12 30.22
CA ALA A 714 -11.27 -52.48 31.29
C ALA A 714 -12.13 -52.17 32.52
N ASP A 715 -13.43 -51.91 32.36
CA ASP A 715 -14.41 -51.62 33.40
C ASP A 715 -14.89 -52.89 34.12
N GLU A 716 -14.63 -54.07 33.56
CA GLU A 716 -14.59 -55.32 34.36
C GLU A 716 -13.46 -55.31 35.40
N ASN A 717 -12.55 -54.32 35.38
CA ASN A 717 -11.44 -54.14 36.34
C ASN A 717 -11.17 -52.67 36.77
N SER A 718 -12.03 -51.68 36.49
CA SER A 718 -11.77 -50.28 36.82
C SER A 718 -12.73 -49.75 37.89
N HIS A 719 -12.15 -49.19 38.96
CA HIS A 719 -12.84 -48.76 40.16
C HIS A 719 -13.80 -47.59 39.91
N GLU A 720 -14.97 -47.65 40.56
CA GLU A 720 -15.83 -46.51 40.81
C GLU A 720 -14.99 -45.31 41.25
N ILE A 721 -15.22 -44.15 40.63
CA ILE A 721 -14.71 -42.87 41.14
C ILE A 721 -15.19 -42.79 42.59
N THR A 722 -14.25 -42.89 43.53
CA THR A 722 -14.53 -42.81 44.96
C THR A 722 -15.29 -41.52 45.24
N ASN A 723 -16.35 -41.57 46.04
CA ASN A 723 -17.12 -40.39 46.49
C ASN A 723 -16.30 -39.36 47.30
N ASP A 724 -14.98 -39.52 47.43
CA ASP A 724 -14.11 -38.54 48.06
C ASP A 724 -13.89 -37.34 47.13
N LYS A 725 -14.55 -36.23 47.45
CA LYS A 725 -14.46 -34.98 46.68
C LYS A 725 -13.04 -34.37 46.63
N ASN A 726 -12.12 -34.82 47.49
CA ASN A 726 -10.75 -34.33 47.56
C ASN A 726 -9.72 -35.26 46.88
N ALA A 727 -10.15 -36.41 46.36
CA ALA A 727 -9.25 -37.31 45.67
C ALA A 727 -8.71 -36.66 44.38
N PRO A 728 -7.38 -36.73 44.13
CA PRO A 728 -6.79 -36.34 42.86
C PRO A 728 -7.43 -37.07 41.66
N LEU A 729 -7.68 -36.33 40.59
CA LEU A 729 -8.27 -36.81 39.34
C LEU A 729 -7.24 -36.73 38.22
N SER A 730 -7.26 -37.70 37.32
CA SER A 730 -6.63 -37.59 36.00
C SER A 730 -7.42 -36.63 35.12
N LEU A 731 -6.80 -36.08 34.07
CA LEU A 731 -7.49 -35.21 33.12
C LEU A 731 -8.69 -35.91 32.45
N ALA A 732 -8.62 -37.23 32.23
CA ALA A 732 -9.74 -38.00 31.68
C ALA A 732 -10.93 -38.07 32.64
N GLU A 733 -10.68 -38.24 33.94
CA GLU A 733 -11.73 -38.23 34.98
C GLU A 733 -12.33 -36.83 35.15
N VAL A 734 -11.53 -35.76 35.02
CA VAL A 734 -12.02 -34.38 35.01
C VAL A 734 -13.00 -34.16 33.86
N GLU A 735 -12.63 -34.56 32.65
CA GLU A 735 -13.49 -34.46 31.47
C GLU A 735 -14.75 -35.33 31.58
N LYS A 736 -14.63 -36.52 32.18
CA LYS A 736 -15.79 -37.36 32.50
C LYS A 736 -16.72 -36.67 33.49
N TYR A 737 -16.18 -36.06 34.55
CA TYR A 737 -16.99 -35.36 35.55
C TYR A 737 -17.77 -34.18 34.95
N TYR A 738 -17.16 -33.35 34.09
CA TYR A 738 -17.88 -32.27 33.39
C TYR A 738 -18.99 -32.80 32.47
N ARG A 739 -18.73 -33.92 31.78
CA ARG A 739 -19.71 -34.57 30.89
C ARG A 739 -20.90 -35.14 31.67
N ASP A 740 -20.62 -35.76 32.80
CA ASP A 740 -21.64 -36.35 33.69
C ASP A 740 -22.42 -35.25 34.46
N ASN A 741 -21.86 -34.05 34.59
CA ASN A 741 -22.45 -32.92 35.32
C ASN A 741 -22.55 -31.63 34.46
N PRO A 742 -23.43 -31.58 33.43
CA PRO A 742 -23.47 -30.47 32.47
C PRO A 742 -23.88 -29.11 33.04
N ARG A 743 -24.35 -29.06 34.30
CA ARG A 743 -24.67 -27.81 35.03
C ARG A 743 -23.43 -27.14 35.63
N ILE A 744 -22.32 -27.85 35.73
CA ILE A 744 -21.05 -27.32 36.23
C ILE A 744 -20.39 -26.55 35.09
N ASN A 745 -20.06 -25.27 35.34
CA ASN A 745 -19.38 -24.42 34.39
C ASN A 745 -17.92 -24.87 34.23
N LYS A 746 -17.50 -25.09 32.99
CA LYS A 746 -16.16 -25.47 32.58
C LYS A 746 -15.42 -24.26 32.04
N PHE A 747 -14.11 -24.21 32.30
CA PHE A 747 -13.25 -23.25 31.63
C PHE A 747 -13.02 -23.63 30.16
N ASN A 748 -13.86 -23.12 29.26
CA ASN A 748 -13.86 -23.45 27.83
C ASN A 748 -12.82 -22.64 27.03
N SER A 749 -11.54 -22.88 27.33
CA SER A 749 -10.45 -22.37 26.53
C SER A 749 -10.51 -22.93 25.10
N ALA A 750 -10.51 -22.06 24.11
CA ALA A 750 -10.57 -22.42 22.70
C ALA A 750 -9.52 -21.65 21.88
N THR A 751 -9.18 -22.20 20.73
CA THR A 751 -8.31 -21.56 19.75
C THR A 751 -9.12 -20.95 18.61
N THR A 752 -8.52 -19.96 17.97
CA THR A 752 -9.12 -19.26 16.83
C THR A 752 -9.40 -20.23 15.69
N GLN A 753 -10.64 -20.25 15.21
CA GLN A 753 -11.00 -21.06 14.05
C GLN A 753 -10.48 -20.43 12.75
N PRO A 754 -9.88 -21.19 11.82
CA PRO A 754 -9.32 -20.64 10.58
C PRO A 754 -10.32 -19.81 9.76
N GLU A 755 -11.58 -20.23 9.70
CA GLU A 755 -12.67 -19.54 8.99
C GLU A 755 -13.04 -18.18 9.59
N ASN A 756 -12.72 -17.94 10.87
CA ASN A 756 -12.94 -16.66 11.54
C ASN A 756 -11.78 -15.67 11.30
N LYS A 757 -10.64 -16.11 10.79
CA LYS A 757 -9.49 -15.25 10.47
C LYS A 757 -9.68 -14.57 9.13
N PHE A 758 -9.06 -13.41 8.96
CA PHE A 758 -8.87 -12.85 7.62
C PHE A 758 -7.67 -13.48 6.93
N ASN A 759 -7.67 -13.43 5.59
CA ASN A 759 -6.66 -14.04 4.74
C ASN A 759 -5.36 -13.23 4.69
N SER A 760 -5.37 -11.95 5.06
CA SER A 760 -4.20 -11.09 5.01
C SER A 760 -4.24 -9.95 6.03
N ASN A 761 -3.06 -9.44 6.38
CA ASN A 761 -2.89 -8.27 7.25
C ASN A 761 -3.63 -7.04 6.69
N ILE A 762 -3.63 -6.83 5.38
CA ILE A 762 -4.33 -5.71 4.73
C ILE A 762 -5.84 -5.78 4.94
N ASP A 763 -6.43 -6.97 5.06
CA ASP A 763 -7.86 -7.10 5.34
C ASP A 763 -8.23 -6.61 6.74
N TYR A 764 -7.38 -6.89 7.74
CA TYR A 764 -7.52 -6.32 9.10
C TYR A 764 -7.40 -4.79 9.06
N LEU A 765 -6.39 -4.27 8.35
CA LEU A 765 -6.22 -2.82 8.19
C LEU A 765 -7.41 -2.16 7.50
N LYS A 766 -7.95 -2.78 6.44
CA LYS A 766 -9.14 -2.30 5.73
C LYS A 766 -10.35 -2.27 6.66
N LEU A 767 -10.56 -3.31 7.47
CA LEU A 767 -11.64 -3.33 8.46
C LEU A 767 -11.55 -2.15 9.42
N ILE A 768 -10.36 -1.85 9.94
CA ILE A 768 -10.13 -0.76 10.89
C ILE A 768 -10.28 0.60 10.21
N LEU A 769 -9.55 0.83 9.11
CA LEU A 769 -9.49 2.13 8.45
C LEU A 769 -10.81 2.52 7.80
N ARG A 770 -11.56 1.56 7.22
CA ARG A 770 -12.91 1.83 6.69
C ARG A 770 -13.89 2.24 7.78
N ARG A 771 -13.64 1.83 9.03
CA ARG A 771 -14.42 2.25 10.19
C ARG A 771 -13.88 3.51 10.87
N SER A 772 -12.77 4.09 10.42
CA SER A 772 -12.05 5.14 11.15
C SER A 772 -11.92 6.45 10.37
N LEU A 773 -12.10 7.56 11.09
CA LEU A 773 -11.96 8.94 10.63
C LEU A 773 -10.88 9.64 11.46
N SER A 774 -10.25 10.67 10.91
CA SER A 774 -9.37 11.57 11.65
C SER A 774 -10.03 12.93 11.81
N PHE A 775 -10.02 13.47 13.02
CA PHE A 775 -10.37 14.85 13.27
C PHE A 775 -9.16 15.58 13.83
N LEU A 776 -8.82 16.71 13.21
CA LEU A 776 -7.77 17.63 13.66
C LEU A 776 -8.38 18.99 13.93
N TRP A 777 -7.84 19.76 14.86
CA TRP A 777 -8.33 21.10 15.17
C TRP A 777 -7.24 22.00 15.69
N ASN A 778 -7.49 23.32 15.71
CA ASN A 778 -6.66 24.30 16.41
C ASN A 778 -7.51 25.15 17.36
N PHE A 779 -6.86 25.85 18.28
CA PHE A 779 -7.54 26.65 19.29
C PHE A 779 -7.34 28.16 19.11
N LYS A 780 -8.39 28.92 19.44
CA LYS A 780 -8.37 30.38 19.67
C LYS A 780 -8.68 30.68 21.14
N LYS A 781 -8.29 31.89 21.60
CA LYS A 781 -8.69 32.40 22.91
C LYS A 781 -10.20 32.67 22.97
N ILE A 782 -10.79 32.53 24.16
CA ILE A 782 -12.17 32.96 24.44
C ILE A 782 -12.15 34.41 24.97
N ASP A 783 -11.26 34.70 25.93
CA ASP A 783 -11.05 36.01 26.51
C ASP A 783 -9.58 36.44 26.30
N GLU A 784 -9.36 37.55 25.61
CA GLU A 784 -8.02 38.08 25.33
C GLU A 784 -7.25 38.47 26.59
N SER A 785 -7.97 38.88 27.64
CA SER A 785 -7.39 39.33 28.92
C SER A 785 -6.82 38.20 29.77
N GLN A 786 -7.25 36.96 29.51
CA GLN A 786 -6.77 35.78 30.22
C GLN A 786 -5.64 35.10 29.42
N PRO A 787 -4.58 34.62 30.09
CA PRO A 787 -3.58 33.78 29.44
C PRO A 787 -4.21 32.45 29.01
N SER A 788 -3.80 31.94 27.84
CA SER A 788 -4.19 30.61 27.37
C SER A 788 -2.95 29.91 26.85
N ASN A 789 -2.72 28.70 27.35
CA ASN A 789 -1.53 27.91 26.99
C ASN A 789 -1.75 27.08 25.71
N GLU A 790 -2.94 27.13 25.12
CA GLU A 790 -3.36 26.25 24.02
C GLU A 790 -3.53 26.98 22.68
N ILE A 791 -3.30 28.30 22.60
CA ILE A 791 -3.50 29.11 21.38
C ILE A 791 -2.60 28.62 20.25
N ASN A 792 -3.15 28.47 19.04
CA ASN A 792 -2.44 27.94 17.87
C ASN A 792 -1.82 26.55 18.09
N THR A 793 -2.18 25.88 19.18
CA THR A 793 -1.84 24.47 19.39
C THR A 793 -2.81 23.69 18.53
N ILE A 794 -2.27 22.76 17.75
CA ILE A 794 -3.08 21.85 16.96
C ILE A 794 -3.30 20.61 17.82
N GLY A 795 -4.53 20.11 17.84
CA GLY A 795 -4.93 18.86 18.45
C GLY A 795 -5.50 17.93 17.39
N GLY A 796 -5.65 16.66 17.75
CA GLY A 796 -6.30 15.71 16.86
C GLY A 796 -6.25 14.28 17.38
N GLY A 797 -7.00 13.41 16.74
CA GLY A 797 -7.05 12.01 17.08
C GLY A 797 -7.79 11.17 16.06
N THR A 798 -7.72 9.87 16.26
CA THR A 798 -8.46 8.88 15.48
C THR A 798 -9.80 8.60 16.17
N PHE A 799 -10.84 8.51 15.35
CA PHE A 799 -12.21 8.22 15.76
C PHE A 799 -12.70 7.07 14.91
N TRP A 800 -13.63 6.26 15.43
CA TRP A 800 -14.20 5.15 14.65
C TRP A 800 -15.70 5.02 14.92
N LEU A 801 -16.44 4.50 13.94
CA LEU A 801 -17.88 4.33 14.08
C LEU A 801 -18.19 3.19 15.07
N LEU A 802 -18.66 3.59 16.26
CA LEU A 802 -19.14 2.71 17.31
C LEU A 802 -20.59 2.31 17.08
N ASP A 803 -21.42 3.26 16.69
CA ASP A 803 -22.85 3.07 16.50
C ASP A 803 -23.42 4.21 15.64
N TYR A 804 -24.64 4.06 15.12
CA TYR A 804 -25.35 5.15 14.45
C TYR A 804 -26.85 5.00 14.56
N LYS A 805 -27.55 6.10 14.28
CA LYS A 805 -28.98 6.10 13.96
C LYS A 805 -29.20 6.80 12.64
N ARG A 806 -29.90 6.13 11.72
CA ARG A 806 -30.48 6.78 10.55
C ARG A 806 -31.71 7.56 10.99
N ILE A 807 -31.72 8.87 10.73
CA ILE A 807 -32.86 9.74 11.06
C ILE A 807 -33.88 9.68 9.93
N GLU A 808 -33.43 10.00 8.71
CA GLU A 808 -34.19 9.91 7.46
C GLU A 808 -33.21 9.93 6.29
N ASN A 809 -33.53 9.28 5.16
CA ASN A 809 -32.73 9.33 3.93
C ASN A 809 -31.21 9.21 4.16
N ASN A 810 -30.42 10.23 3.80
CA ASN A 810 -28.97 10.31 4.00
C ASN A 810 -28.55 11.15 5.23
N LYS A 811 -29.48 11.35 6.17
CA LYS A 811 -29.25 12.02 7.45
C LYS A 811 -29.02 11.01 8.56
N TYR A 812 -27.88 11.16 9.23
CA TYR A 812 -27.41 10.25 10.25
C TYR A 812 -26.99 11.00 11.51
N LYS A 813 -27.23 10.36 12.65
CA LYS A 813 -26.52 10.65 13.89
C LYS A 813 -25.50 9.54 14.10
N LEU A 814 -24.22 9.88 14.00
CA LEU A 814 -23.11 8.95 14.17
C LEU A 814 -22.57 9.07 15.60
N PHE A 815 -22.30 7.92 16.23
CA PHE A 815 -21.64 7.84 17.52
C PHE A 815 -20.24 7.28 17.30
N LEU A 816 -19.24 8.13 17.47
CA LEU A 816 -17.84 7.83 17.19
C LEU A 816 -17.11 7.52 18.49
N GLY A 817 -16.51 6.33 18.58
CA GLY A 817 -15.62 5.97 19.69
C GLY A 817 -14.24 6.60 19.51
N THR A 818 -13.63 7.04 20.62
CA THR A 818 -12.25 7.53 20.68
C THR A 818 -11.73 7.47 22.14
N ASN A 819 -10.54 7.99 22.41
CA ASN A 819 -10.03 8.14 23.78
C ASN A 819 -10.68 9.33 24.52
N TYR A 820 -10.74 9.23 25.84
CA TYR A 820 -11.12 10.35 26.71
C TYR A 820 -10.20 11.56 26.53
N HIS A 821 -8.87 11.35 26.49
CA HIS A 821 -7.93 12.45 26.34
C HIS A 821 -7.99 13.14 24.95
N VAL A 822 -8.49 12.43 23.93
CA VAL A 822 -8.78 13.02 22.62
C VAL A 822 -10.06 13.86 22.70
N ALA A 823 -11.15 13.27 23.20
CA ALA A 823 -12.45 13.93 23.28
C ALA A 823 -12.47 15.15 24.21
N THR A 824 -11.75 15.13 25.33
CA THR A 824 -11.66 16.28 26.24
C THR A 824 -10.95 17.49 25.65
N ASN A 825 -10.20 17.33 24.56
CA ASN A 825 -9.62 18.43 23.80
C ASN A 825 -10.54 18.94 22.68
N LEU A 826 -11.71 18.31 22.49
CA LEU A 826 -12.76 18.79 21.59
C LEU A 826 -13.57 19.89 22.29
N LEU A 827 -12.96 21.07 22.45
CA LEU A 827 -13.53 22.26 23.12
C LEU A 827 -14.60 22.95 22.26
N ASN A 828 -15.64 22.21 21.91
CA ASN A 828 -16.78 22.68 21.13
C ASN A 828 -17.76 23.45 22.03
N PRO A 829 -18.14 24.70 21.70
CA PRO A 829 -19.14 25.46 22.46
C PRO A 829 -20.51 24.76 22.59
N SER A 830 -20.83 23.87 21.65
CA SER A 830 -22.08 23.09 21.61
C SER A 830 -22.06 21.83 22.48
N ASN A 831 -20.96 21.59 23.22
CA ASN A 831 -20.91 20.48 24.17
C ASN A 831 -21.99 20.63 25.25
N PRO A 832 -22.60 19.51 25.72
CA PRO A 832 -23.51 19.52 26.87
C PRO A 832 -22.90 20.20 28.10
N GLU A 833 -23.73 20.82 28.94
CA GLU A 833 -23.27 21.57 30.13
C GLU A 833 -22.29 20.79 31.01
N GLU A 834 -22.56 19.50 31.24
CA GLU A 834 -21.70 18.60 32.03
C GLU A 834 -20.29 18.38 31.45
N TYR A 835 -20.08 18.69 30.17
CA TYR A 835 -18.79 18.55 29.47
C TYR A 835 -18.15 19.89 29.10
N LYS A 836 -18.75 21.02 29.48
CA LYS A 836 -18.12 22.33 29.33
C LYS A 836 -16.92 22.46 30.28
N GLN A 837 -15.87 23.12 29.79
CA GLN A 837 -14.62 23.32 30.54
C GLN A 837 -14.33 24.82 30.72
N PRO A 838 -15.10 25.53 31.54
CA PRO A 838 -15.03 27.00 31.65
C PRO A 838 -13.68 27.54 32.17
N LEU A 839 -12.86 26.70 32.82
CA LEU A 839 -11.52 27.10 33.26
C LEU A 839 -10.47 27.01 32.13
N LYS A 840 -10.82 26.45 30.97
CA LYS A 840 -9.99 26.51 29.77
C LYS A 840 -10.33 27.80 29.00
N ASN A 841 -9.38 28.72 28.91
CA ASN A 841 -9.50 29.93 28.09
C ASN A 841 -9.18 29.64 26.60
N SER A 842 -9.80 28.61 26.04
CA SER A 842 -9.59 28.18 24.66
C SER A 842 -10.86 27.52 24.10
N THR A 843 -11.12 27.76 22.83
CA THR A 843 -12.18 27.06 22.06
C THR A 843 -11.61 26.65 20.71
N ILE A 844 -12.23 25.66 20.07
CA ILE A 844 -11.88 25.29 18.70
C ILE A 844 -12.08 26.51 17.79
N ASN A 845 -11.08 26.78 16.95
CA ASN A 845 -11.14 27.82 15.92
C ASN A 845 -11.51 27.21 14.56
N SER A 846 -10.84 26.12 14.19
CA SER A 846 -11.12 25.35 12.99
C SER A 846 -10.99 23.87 13.28
N LEU A 847 -11.79 23.07 12.58
CA LEU A 847 -11.78 21.62 12.67
C LEU A 847 -11.68 21.05 11.26
N LEU A 848 -10.82 20.06 11.08
CA LEU A 848 -10.54 19.37 9.83
C LEU A 848 -10.93 17.90 10.00
N ILE A 849 -11.63 17.34 9.03
CA ILE A 849 -11.79 15.89 8.88
C ILE A 849 -10.80 15.38 7.84
N SER A 850 -10.20 14.22 8.10
CA SER A 850 -9.29 13.55 7.17
C SER A 850 -9.55 12.04 7.14
N VAL A 851 -9.43 11.46 5.95
CA VAL A 851 -9.55 10.02 5.71
C VAL A 851 -8.43 9.51 4.81
N ASN A 852 -8.08 8.24 4.94
CA ASN A 852 -7.16 7.60 4.01
C ASN A 852 -7.92 7.18 2.73
N ARG A 853 -7.29 7.34 1.56
CA ARG A 853 -7.91 6.95 0.27
C ARG A 853 -8.22 5.45 0.18
N LEU A 854 -7.49 4.61 0.91
CA LEU A 854 -7.75 3.17 1.07
C LEU A 854 -9.16 2.79 1.48
N ILE A 855 -9.90 3.72 2.11
CA ILE A 855 -11.28 3.47 2.50
C ILE A 855 -12.12 3.11 1.27
N LEU A 856 -11.90 3.82 0.15
CA LEU A 856 -12.67 3.69 -1.09
C LEU A 856 -11.86 3.08 -2.25
N ASP A 857 -10.54 3.28 -2.28
CA ASP A 857 -9.65 2.76 -3.34
C ASP A 857 -8.71 1.70 -2.76
N ASP A 858 -8.98 0.42 -3.11
CA ASP A 858 -8.17 -0.72 -2.65
C ASP A 858 -6.69 -0.64 -3.11
N ASN A 859 -6.39 0.13 -4.17
CA ASN A 859 -5.02 0.38 -4.66
C ASN A 859 -4.41 1.67 -4.09
N GLY A 860 -5.16 2.41 -3.28
CA GLY A 860 -4.84 3.74 -2.76
C GLY A 860 -3.79 3.78 -1.64
N TYR A 861 -3.13 2.67 -1.30
CA TYR A 861 -2.20 2.59 -0.15
C TYR A 861 -1.07 3.61 -0.21
N THR A 862 -0.69 4.01 -1.42
CA THR A 862 0.40 4.95 -1.70
C THR A 862 -0.05 6.41 -1.88
N TYR A 863 -1.36 6.68 -1.95
CA TYR A 863 -1.89 8.02 -2.24
C TYR A 863 -2.35 8.76 -0.99
N LYS A 864 -2.07 10.08 -0.96
CA LYS A 864 -2.30 11.01 0.15
C LYS A 864 -3.74 10.98 0.70
N HIS A 865 -3.85 11.37 1.96
CA HIS A 865 -5.12 11.60 2.66
C HIS A 865 -6.01 12.62 1.93
N VAL A 866 -7.32 12.46 2.06
CA VAL A 866 -8.30 13.46 1.65
C VAL A 866 -8.79 14.16 2.90
N SER A 867 -8.70 15.48 2.92
CA SER A 867 -9.09 16.28 4.07
C SER A 867 -9.87 17.51 3.66
N THR A 868 -10.76 17.96 4.53
CA THR A 868 -11.38 19.28 4.41
C THR A 868 -11.77 19.84 5.77
N PHE A 869 -11.91 21.17 5.85
CA PHE A 869 -12.39 21.84 7.05
C PHE A 869 -13.87 21.57 7.24
N LEU A 870 -14.34 21.42 8.48
CA LEU A 870 -15.76 21.34 8.76
C LEU A 870 -16.28 22.72 9.19
N PRO A 871 -17.43 23.17 8.67
CA PRO A 871 -18.14 24.30 9.24
C PRO A 871 -18.66 23.93 10.63
N GLU A 872 -18.85 24.92 11.50
CA GLU A 872 -19.24 24.70 12.91
C GLU A 872 -20.47 23.81 13.08
N LYS A 873 -21.46 23.92 12.18
CA LYS A 873 -22.67 23.07 12.20
C LYS A 873 -22.39 21.57 12.05
N PHE A 874 -21.26 21.20 11.44
CA PHE A 874 -20.82 19.82 11.28
C PHE A 874 -19.75 19.45 12.31
N TRP A 875 -19.46 20.30 13.31
CA TRP A 875 -18.49 19.91 14.33
C TRP A 875 -19.08 18.84 15.24
N PRO A 876 -18.36 17.74 15.46
CA PRO A 876 -18.80 16.72 16.37
C PRO A 876 -18.76 17.26 17.82
N LYS A 877 -19.58 16.70 18.71
CA LYS A 877 -19.72 17.15 20.11
C LYS A 877 -19.60 15.98 21.08
N ILE A 878 -19.09 16.23 22.27
CA ILE A 878 -18.93 15.19 23.29
C ILE A 878 -20.31 14.65 23.66
N PHE A 879 -20.51 13.34 23.48
CA PHE A 879 -21.74 12.65 23.86
C PHE A 879 -21.59 11.95 25.21
N TRP A 880 -20.44 11.29 25.41
CA TRP A 880 -20.13 10.59 26.64
C TRP A 880 -18.62 10.57 26.91
N LEU A 881 -18.23 10.86 28.15
CA LEU A 881 -16.88 10.65 28.66
C LEU A 881 -16.91 9.55 29.71
N ALA A 882 -16.02 8.56 29.63
CA ALA A 882 -15.89 7.52 30.65
C ALA A 882 -15.14 8.03 31.90
N HIS A 883 -15.62 9.12 32.50
CA HIS A 883 -15.17 9.65 33.77
C HIS A 883 -16.24 9.48 34.86
N ASN A 884 -15.82 9.26 36.10
CA ASN A 884 -16.72 9.11 37.25
C ASN A 884 -17.92 8.17 36.98
N PHE A 885 -17.77 7.13 36.17
CA PHE A 885 -18.88 6.32 35.62
C PHE A 885 -19.32 5.16 36.54
N MET A 886 -18.78 5.11 37.75
CA MET A 886 -19.15 4.18 38.81
C MET A 886 -20.00 4.91 39.88
N ASN A 887 -20.67 4.14 40.71
CA ASN A 887 -21.34 4.60 41.93
C ASN A 887 -20.32 5.20 42.91
N GLU A 888 -20.76 6.15 43.73
CA GLU A 888 -19.94 6.76 44.78
C GLU A 888 -19.38 5.68 45.72
N GLY A 889 -18.10 5.81 46.10
CA GLY A 889 -17.39 4.81 46.92
C GLY A 889 -16.87 3.57 46.17
N TYR A 890 -17.26 3.34 44.91
CA TYR A 890 -16.82 2.18 44.10
C TYR A 890 -15.92 2.54 42.91
N GLY A 891 -15.62 3.83 42.73
CA GLY A 891 -14.63 4.30 41.76
C GLY A 891 -13.23 4.26 42.36
N LEU A 892 -12.75 5.41 42.84
CA LEU A 892 -11.54 5.54 43.63
C LEU A 892 -11.88 6.02 45.05
N PRO A 893 -10.99 5.79 46.04
CA PRO A 893 -11.17 6.31 47.40
C PRO A 893 -11.46 7.82 47.41
N ASN A 894 -12.23 8.29 48.39
CA ASN A 894 -12.56 9.71 48.60
C ASN A 894 -13.29 10.42 47.45
N ASN A 895 -13.96 9.67 46.56
CA ASN A 895 -14.64 10.23 45.38
C ASN A 895 -13.70 11.09 44.51
N GLU A 896 -12.42 10.72 44.44
CA GLU A 896 -11.46 11.37 43.55
C GLU A 896 -11.94 11.35 42.11
N PHE A 897 -11.61 12.39 41.34
CA PHE A 897 -11.93 12.44 39.92
C PHE A 897 -11.13 11.39 39.14
N TYR A 898 -11.81 10.51 38.40
CA TYR A 898 -11.17 9.43 37.65
C TYR A 898 -11.76 9.22 36.27
N PHE A 899 -11.02 8.53 35.41
CA PHE A 899 -11.41 8.20 34.05
C PHE A 899 -10.88 6.84 33.61
N THR A 900 -11.59 6.19 32.70
CA THR A 900 -11.02 5.20 31.80
C THR A 900 -10.89 5.87 30.44
N ASP A 901 -9.80 5.63 29.69
CA ASP A 901 -9.47 6.44 28.51
C ASP A 901 -10.30 6.09 27.26
N PHE A 902 -11.63 6.23 27.38
CA PHE A 902 -12.65 5.99 26.36
C PHE A 902 -13.67 7.13 26.38
N ALA A 903 -14.14 7.50 25.20
CA ALA A 903 -15.19 8.48 25.02
C ALA A 903 -16.00 8.17 23.76
N VAL A 904 -17.21 8.72 23.73
CA VAL A 904 -18.07 8.72 22.56
C VAL A 904 -18.40 10.15 22.20
N VAL A 905 -18.27 10.46 20.93
CA VAL A 905 -18.58 11.76 20.35
C VAL A 905 -19.75 11.58 19.38
N GLU A 906 -20.72 12.47 19.45
CA GLU A 906 -21.87 12.50 18.56
C GLU A 906 -21.60 13.43 17.38
N TRP A 907 -21.91 12.95 16.17
CA TRP A 907 -21.78 13.71 14.94
C TRP A 907 -23.07 13.63 14.13
N ASP A 908 -23.77 14.76 14.04
CA ASP A 908 -24.96 14.92 13.21
C ASP A 908 -24.54 15.32 11.79
N ILE A 909 -24.93 14.52 10.80
CA ILE A 909 -24.52 14.75 9.41
C ILE A 909 -25.64 14.43 8.41
N ASP A 910 -25.82 15.33 7.46
CA ASP A 910 -26.55 15.10 6.22
C ASP A 910 -25.52 14.90 5.10
N LEU A 911 -25.44 13.68 4.55
CA LEU A 911 -24.44 13.37 3.53
C LEU A 911 -24.71 14.10 2.21
N ASP A 912 -25.97 14.37 1.87
CA ASP A 912 -26.32 15.09 0.63
C ASP A 912 -25.89 16.55 0.73
N GLU A 913 -26.07 17.14 1.90
CA GLU A 913 -25.57 18.48 2.20
C GLU A 913 -24.03 18.50 2.21
N PHE A 914 -23.39 17.52 2.84
CA PHE A 914 -21.94 17.47 2.98
C PHE A 914 -21.23 17.23 1.63
N MET A 915 -21.78 16.40 0.74
CA MET A 915 -21.26 16.21 -0.62
C MET A 915 -21.12 17.52 -1.40
N ASN A 916 -22.02 18.48 -1.15
CA ASN A 916 -22.06 19.76 -1.85
C ASN A 916 -21.32 20.89 -1.14
N TRP A 917 -20.76 20.61 0.04
CA TRP A 917 -20.12 21.62 0.88
C TRP A 917 -18.73 22.02 0.34
N TYR A 918 -18.36 23.26 0.58
CA TYR A 918 -17.02 23.81 0.36
C TYR A 918 -16.76 24.91 1.39
N ASN A 919 -15.50 25.16 1.72
CA ASN A 919 -15.13 26.26 2.61
C ASN A 919 -14.96 27.57 1.79
N PRO A 920 -15.85 28.57 1.94
CA PRO A 920 -15.80 29.81 1.16
C PRO A 920 -14.60 30.70 1.50
N GLU A 921 -13.94 30.50 2.65
CA GLU A 921 -12.77 31.29 3.07
C GLU A 921 -11.49 30.86 2.33
N ILE A 922 -11.40 29.58 1.94
CA ILE A 922 -10.25 29.03 1.20
C ILE A 922 -10.53 28.84 -0.29
N ALA A 923 -11.80 28.60 -0.65
CA ALA A 923 -12.23 28.35 -2.02
C ALA A 923 -13.01 29.55 -2.57
N THR A 924 -12.28 30.53 -3.08
CA THR A 924 -12.81 31.82 -3.57
C THR A 924 -13.00 31.87 -5.09
N THR A 925 -12.43 30.92 -5.83
CA THR A 925 -12.56 30.79 -7.29
C THR A 925 -13.43 29.60 -7.68
N PRO A 926 -14.13 29.61 -8.84
CA PRO A 926 -14.94 28.47 -9.29
C PRO A 926 -14.20 27.13 -9.26
N GLU A 927 -12.92 27.14 -9.63
CA GLU A 927 -12.06 25.95 -9.64
C GLU A 927 -11.72 25.46 -8.22
N SER A 928 -11.37 26.37 -7.31
CA SER A 928 -11.13 26.01 -5.90
C SER A 928 -12.41 25.51 -5.21
N ILE A 929 -13.58 26.07 -5.55
CA ILE A 929 -14.88 25.62 -5.06
C ILE A 929 -15.15 24.20 -5.54
N LYS A 930 -14.90 23.94 -6.83
CA LYS A 930 -15.06 22.60 -7.41
C LYS A 930 -14.17 21.57 -6.71
N LYS A 931 -12.89 21.89 -6.46
CA LYS A 931 -11.95 21.00 -5.73
C LYS A 931 -12.42 20.70 -4.31
N GLU A 932 -12.88 21.70 -3.57
CA GLU A 932 -13.38 21.50 -2.21
C GLU A 932 -14.67 20.66 -2.19
N LYS A 933 -15.58 20.87 -3.16
CA LYS A 933 -16.75 20.00 -3.32
C LYS A 933 -16.36 18.56 -3.61
N GLN A 934 -15.41 18.32 -4.50
CA GLN A 934 -14.91 16.97 -4.79
C GLN A 934 -14.29 16.29 -3.55
N ARG A 935 -13.54 17.04 -2.72
CA ARG A 935 -13.01 16.53 -1.45
C ARG A 935 -14.12 16.14 -0.48
N SER A 936 -15.15 16.98 -0.39
CA SER A 936 -16.30 16.78 0.50
C SER A 936 -17.18 15.61 0.04
N GLU A 937 -17.37 15.47 -1.27
CA GLU A 937 -18.01 14.32 -1.90
C GLU A 937 -17.27 13.02 -1.55
N PHE A 938 -15.94 12.98 -1.71
CA PHE A 938 -15.13 11.83 -1.33
C PHE A 938 -15.26 11.48 0.16
N LEU A 939 -15.26 12.50 1.03
CA LEU A 939 -15.42 12.30 2.47
C LEU A 939 -16.81 11.80 2.83
N ALA A 940 -17.88 12.32 2.22
CA ALA A 940 -19.24 11.83 2.41
C ALA A 940 -19.39 10.36 1.96
N MET A 941 -18.81 10.01 0.81
CA MET A 941 -18.73 8.61 0.36
C MET A 941 -17.96 7.73 1.35
N SER A 942 -16.87 8.26 1.93
CA SER A 942 -16.09 7.55 2.95
C SER A 942 -16.91 7.29 4.21
N VAL A 943 -17.68 8.28 4.68
CA VAL A 943 -18.62 8.11 5.82
C VAL A 943 -19.68 7.06 5.51
N ASN A 944 -20.24 7.07 4.30
CA ASN A 944 -21.18 6.02 3.88
C ASN A 944 -20.52 4.62 3.89
N LYS A 945 -19.27 4.51 3.43
CA LYS A 945 -18.51 3.26 3.51
C LYS A 945 -18.23 2.83 4.96
N THR A 946 -17.99 3.77 5.86
CA THR A 946 -17.87 3.52 7.30
C THR A 946 -19.14 2.89 7.88
N ILE A 947 -20.31 3.41 7.53
CA ILE A 947 -21.61 2.84 7.93
C ILE A 947 -21.78 1.43 7.36
N GLN A 948 -21.49 1.24 6.08
CA GLN A 948 -21.54 -0.07 5.43
C GLN A 948 -20.63 -1.10 6.12
N THR A 949 -19.37 -0.75 6.36
CA THR A 949 -18.41 -1.67 7.01
C THR A 949 -18.77 -1.95 8.47
N PHE A 950 -19.40 -1.02 9.17
CA PHE A 950 -19.99 -1.30 10.48
C PHE A 950 -21.09 -2.36 10.38
N ASN A 951 -22.02 -2.25 9.43
CA ASN A 951 -23.09 -3.23 9.23
C ASN A 951 -22.54 -4.61 8.84
N GLU A 952 -21.55 -4.66 7.94
CA GLU A 952 -20.84 -5.89 7.56
C GLU A 952 -20.18 -6.55 8.78
N SER A 953 -19.51 -5.76 9.63
CA SER A 953 -18.91 -6.23 10.88
C SER A 953 -19.98 -6.79 11.83
N LYS A 954 -21.08 -6.05 12.01
CA LYS A 954 -22.19 -6.47 12.87
C LYS A 954 -22.79 -7.80 12.41
N GLN A 955 -23.07 -7.93 11.11
CA GLN A 955 -23.60 -9.15 10.53
C GLN A 955 -22.62 -10.32 10.72
N ARG A 956 -21.34 -10.12 10.38
CA ARG A 956 -20.27 -11.11 10.54
C ARG A 956 -20.23 -11.67 11.96
N PHE A 957 -20.26 -10.79 12.97
CA PHE A 957 -20.19 -11.20 14.36
C PHE A 957 -21.50 -11.77 14.90
N SER A 958 -22.65 -11.52 14.25
CA SER A 958 -23.94 -12.06 14.69
C SER A 958 -24.17 -13.52 14.28
N SER A 959 -23.50 -13.99 13.22
CA SER A 959 -23.73 -15.32 12.63
C SER A 959 -22.73 -16.41 13.05
N GLY A 960 -21.74 -16.10 13.91
CA GLY A 960 -20.63 -17.02 14.21
C GLY A 960 -20.29 -17.14 15.70
N SER A 961 -19.58 -18.22 16.03
CA SER A 961 -19.00 -18.44 17.36
C SER A 961 -17.61 -17.79 17.38
N TYR A 962 -17.56 -16.55 17.87
CA TYR A 962 -16.32 -15.79 18.07
C TYR A 962 -15.85 -15.91 19.52
N LEU A 963 -14.53 -15.88 19.70
CA LEU A 963 -13.91 -15.95 21.02
C LEU A 963 -14.13 -14.66 21.81
N ASN A 964 -14.18 -14.80 23.14
CA ASN A 964 -14.25 -13.68 24.08
C ASN A 964 -15.51 -12.81 23.89
N LYS A 965 -16.60 -13.47 23.49
CA LYS A 965 -17.89 -12.85 23.21
C LYS A 965 -19.01 -13.68 23.83
N ASP A 966 -19.87 -13.01 24.57
CA ASP A 966 -21.05 -13.58 25.24
C ASP A 966 -22.36 -13.21 24.51
N TRP A 967 -22.52 -11.95 24.13
CA TRP A 967 -23.78 -11.43 23.58
C TRP A 967 -23.74 -11.30 22.06
N ASN A 968 -24.87 -11.04 21.41
CA ASN A 968 -24.92 -10.71 19.97
C ASN A 968 -24.30 -9.35 19.59
N LEU A 969 -23.51 -8.72 20.47
CA LEU A 969 -22.84 -7.46 20.18
C LEU A 969 -21.54 -7.66 19.38
N PRO A 970 -21.22 -6.78 18.42
CA PRO A 970 -20.05 -6.90 17.55
C PRO A 970 -18.74 -6.40 18.19
N TYR A 971 -18.50 -6.73 19.47
CA TYR A 971 -17.27 -6.44 20.19
C TYR A 971 -17.06 -7.47 21.33
N ALA A 972 -15.85 -7.56 21.86
CA ALA A 972 -15.52 -8.44 22.98
C ALA A 972 -16.07 -7.90 24.30
N ASN A 973 -16.96 -8.68 24.92
CA ASN A 973 -17.54 -8.43 26.24
C ASN A 973 -17.19 -9.55 27.24
N ILE A 974 -16.17 -10.35 26.92
CA ILE A 974 -15.40 -11.17 27.86
C ILE A 974 -13.96 -10.71 27.72
N ASP A 975 -13.37 -10.19 28.78
CA ASP A 975 -12.07 -9.53 28.69
C ASP A 975 -10.89 -10.52 28.84
N TYR A 976 -9.72 -10.12 28.34
CA TYR A 976 -8.49 -10.92 28.43
C TYR A 976 -7.89 -10.92 29.83
N TYR A 977 -8.22 -9.96 30.70
CA TYR A 977 -7.75 -9.96 32.09
C TYR A 977 -8.41 -11.06 32.91
N THR A 978 -9.73 -11.21 32.83
CA THR A 978 -10.48 -12.25 33.53
C THR A 978 -10.06 -13.64 33.09
N THR A 979 -10.02 -13.87 31.78
CA THR A 979 -9.66 -15.17 31.20
C THR A 979 -8.21 -15.54 31.49
N LEU A 980 -7.27 -14.60 31.34
CA LEU A 980 -5.86 -14.82 31.70
C LEU A 980 -5.66 -15.09 33.18
N TRP A 981 -6.36 -14.36 34.06
CA TRP A 981 -6.25 -14.57 35.49
C TRP A 981 -6.77 -15.95 35.88
N ALA A 982 -7.93 -16.36 35.37
CA ALA A 982 -8.51 -17.67 35.64
C ALA A 982 -7.54 -18.78 35.23
N ASN A 983 -6.99 -18.68 34.01
CA ASN A 983 -6.03 -19.65 33.51
C ASN A 983 -4.78 -19.72 34.39
N ASN A 984 -4.19 -18.58 34.75
CA ASN A 984 -2.94 -18.55 35.50
C ASN A 984 -3.08 -18.93 36.98
N ASN A 985 -4.16 -18.53 37.64
CA ASN A 985 -4.29 -18.66 39.10
C ASN A 985 -5.16 -19.84 39.53
N LEU A 986 -6.16 -20.22 38.72
CA LEU A 986 -7.08 -21.30 39.08
C LEU A 986 -6.77 -22.60 38.34
N ILE A 987 -6.24 -22.57 37.13
CA ILE A 987 -6.18 -23.76 36.26
C ILE A 987 -4.76 -24.31 36.09
N ASN A 988 -3.77 -23.45 35.82
CA ASN A 988 -2.41 -23.91 35.51
C ASN A 988 -1.82 -24.81 36.60
N ASN A 989 -2.06 -24.49 37.88
CA ASN A 989 -1.59 -25.30 39.00
C ASN A 989 -2.33 -26.64 39.13
N LEU A 990 -3.60 -26.70 38.69
CA LEU A 990 -4.43 -27.90 38.74
C LEU A 990 -4.00 -28.95 37.72
N ASN A 991 -3.47 -28.51 36.57
CA ASN A 991 -3.00 -29.41 35.50
C ASN A 991 -1.66 -30.11 35.81
N ASN A 992 -0.97 -29.74 36.89
CA ASN A 992 0.30 -30.36 37.24
C ASN A 992 0.07 -31.79 37.77
N PRO A 993 0.87 -32.78 37.31
CA PRO A 993 0.78 -34.14 37.82
C PRO A 993 1.18 -34.20 39.30
N VAL A 994 0.46 -34.99 40.09
CA VAL A 994 0.74 -35.22 41.53
C VAL A 994 1.37 -36.57 41.81
N ASP A 995 1.26 -37.51 40.88
CA ASP A 995 1.85 -38.83 40.96
C ASP A 995 2.33 -39.33 39.59
N ASN A 996 2.96 -40.51 39.60
CA ASN A 996 3.43 -41.18 38.40
C ASN A 996 2.30 -41.89 37.62
N GLU A 997 1.08 -41.95 38.18
CA GLU A 997 -0.10 -42.57 37.58
C GLU A 997 -0.86 -41.59 36.67
N GLY A 998 -0.39 -40.34 36.60
CA GLY A 998 -0.98 -39.30 35.75
C GLY A 998 -2.18 -38.60 36.38
N LYS A 999 -2.41 -38.77 37.70
CA LYS A 999 -3.34 -37.92 38.43
C LYS A 999 -2.77 -36.51 38.54
N THR A 1000 -3.66 -35.55 38.65
CA THR A 1000 -3.33 -34.13 38.72
C THR A 1000 -3.86 -33.52 40.02
N ASN A 1001 -3.58 -32.24 40.25
CA ASN A 1001 -4.15 -31.50 41.38
C ASN A 1001 -5.67 -31.23 41.24
N TRP A 1002 -6.30 -31.66 40.15
CA TRP A 1002 -7.76 -31.60 40.02
C TRP A 1002 -8.45 -32.51 41.02
N THR A 1003 -9.52 -32.00 41.64
CA THR A 1003 -10.43 -32.72 42.53
C THR A 1003 -11.85 -32.28 42.20
N ILE A 1004 -12.88 -33.02 42.64
CA ILE A 1004 -14.28 -32.60 42.45
C ILE A 1004 -14.51 -31.24 43.12
N ASN A 1005 -13.98 -31.02 44.32
CA ASN A 1005 -14.07 -29.72 44.99
C ASN A 1005 -13.43 -28.58 44.18
N ASN A 1006 -12.26 -28.82 43.56
CA ASN A 1006 -11.61 -27.80 42.72
C ASN A 1006 -12.43 -27.49 41.46
N ILE A 1007 -13.10 -28.50 40.88
CA ILE A 1007 -14.01 -28.31 39.75
C ILE A 1007 -15.25 -27.50 40.16
N GLU A 1008 -15.90 -27.87 41.25
CA GLU A 1008 -17.08 -27.17 41.78
C GLU A 1008 -16.73 -25.71 42.13
N ASN A 1009 -15.60 -25.47 42.82
CA ASN A 1009 -15.11 -24.12 43.14
C ASN A 1009 -14.82 -23.28 41.89
N LEU A 1010 -14.13 -23.86 40.89
CA LEU A 1010 -13.89 -23.16 39.62
C LEU A 1010 -15.22 -22.78 38.94
N SER A 1011 -16.18 -23.71 38.90
CA SER A 1011 -17.51 -23.46 38.33
C SER A 1011 -18.23 -22.29 39.01
N GLU A 1012 -18.09 -22.13 40.33
CA GLU A 1012 -18.62 -20.97 41.06
C GLU A 1012 -17.95 -19.66 40.62
N TYR A 1013 -16.62 -19.60 40.57
CA TYR A 1013 -15.90 -18.42 40.06
C TYR A 1013 -16.32 -18.06 38.62
N LEU A 1014 -16.41 -19.06 37.75
CA LEU A 1014 -16.82 -18.84 36.36
C LEU A 1014 -18.26 -18.34 36.26
N LYS A 1015 -19.17 -18.86 37.10
CA LYS A 1015 -20.54 -18.37 37.19
C LYS A 1015 -20.60 -16.92 37.62
N ASP A 1016 -19.80 -16.54 38.63
CA ASP A 1016 -19.74 -15.17 39.15
C ASP A 1016 -19.16 -14.18 38.13
N TRP A 1017 -18.29 -14.63 37.22
CA TRP A 1017 -17.79 -13.83 36.10
C TRP A 1017 -18.58 -14.02 34.81
N HIS A 1018 -19.73 -14.69 34.89
CA HIS A 1018 -20.63 -14.94 33.76
C HIS A 1018 -19.96 -15.68 32.58
N LEU A 1019 -18.98 -16.54 32.87
CA LEU A 1019 -18.31 -17.43 31.92
C LEU A 1019 -18.99 -18.81 31.93
N THR A 1020 -19.95 -19.00 31.04
CA THR A 1020 -20.78 -20.23 30.98
C THR A 1020 -20.32 -21.23 29.91
N ASN A 1021 -20.84 -22.47 29.99
CA ASN A 1021 -20.47 -23.60 29.12
C ASN A 1021 -20.73 -23.39 27.62
N ASP A 1022 -21.62 -22.47 27.24
CA ASP A 1022 -21.91 -22.14 25.84
C ASP A 1022 -20.91 -21.12 25.25
N LYS A 1023 -20.05 -20.52 26.09
CA LYS A 1023 -19.08 -19.51 25.67
C LYS A 1023 -17.73 -20.13 25.40
N LYS A 1024 -17.02 -19.51 24.46
CA LYS A 1024 -15.64 -19.85 24.11
C LYS A 1024 -14.76 -18.64 24.32
N TYR A 1025 -13.59 -18.85 24.90
CA TYR A 1025 -12.67 -17.77 25.16
C TYR A 1025 -11.22 -18.20 25.04
N GLN A 1026 -10.37 -17.20 24.89
CA GLN A 1026 -8.94 -17.30 24.83
C GLN A 1026 -8.35 -16.36 25.87
N SER A 1027 -7.37 -16.86 26.63
CA SER A 1027 -6.71 -16.11 27.69
C SER A 1027 -5.79 -15.01 27.17
N LYS A 1028 -5.35 -15.10 25.91
CA LYS A 1028 -4.52 -14.10 25.24
C LYS A 1028 -4.83 -14.11 23.75
N PRO A 1029 -4.85 -12.97 23.06
CA PRO A 1029 -4.98 -12.96 21.61
C PRO A 1029 -3.73 -13.54 20.94
N ASP A 1030 -3.91 -14.20 19.80
CA ASP A 1030 -2.78 -14.66 18.96
C ASP A 1030 -2.01 -13.44 18.41
N PHE A 1031 -2.76 -12.42 18.00
CA PHE A 1031 -2.25 -11.16 17.51
C PHE A 1031 -3.32 -10.07 17.62
N ILE A 1032 -2.87 -8.82 17.60
CA ILE A 1032 -3.73 -7.64 17.68
C ILE A 1032 -3.43 -6.73 16.50
N HIS A 1033 -4.50 -6.17 15.93
CA HIS A 1033 -4.40 -5.14 14.90
C HIS A 1033 -5.00 -3.82 15.36
N PHE A 1034 -4.28 -2.73 15.10
CA PHE A 1034 -4.84 -1.38 15.11
C PHE A 1034 -4.23 -0.58 13.97
N ALA A 1035 -4.97 0.43 13.52
CA ALA A 1035 -4.52 1.40 12.55
C ALA A 1035 -5.18 2.75 12.82
N GLY A 1036 -4.42 3.84 12.72
CA GLY A 1036 -4.96 5.18 12.88
C GLY A 1036 -4.08 6.27 12.31
N TYR A 1037 -4.53 7.50 12.49
CA TYR A 1037 -4.03 8.67 11.79
C TYR A 1037 -3.08 9.47 12.67
N GLY A 1038 -1.78 9.18 12.57
CA GLY A 1038 -0.75 9.96 13.27
C GLY A 1038 -0.46 11.26 12.53
N LEU A 1039 -0.34 12.36 13.26
CA LEU A 1039 0.00 13.66 12.71
C LEU A 1039 1.53 13.79 12.64
N THR A 1040 2.08 13.82 11.43
CA THR A 1040 3.54 13.84 11.25
C THR A 1040 4.14 15.23 11.14
N ASN A 1041 3.36 16.19 10.64
CA ASN A 1041 3.78 17.58 10.56
C ASN A 1041 2.62 18.48 10.97
N TRP A 1042 2.78 19.08 12.15
CA TRP A 1042 1.81 19.97 12.76
C TRP A 1042 1.58 21.23 11.93
N ASN A 1043 2.59 21.74 11.22
CA ASN A 1043 2.45 22.97 10.43
C ASN A 1043 1.67 22.75 9.13
N THR A 1044 1.72 21.54 8.58
CA THR A 1044 1.05 21.22 7.30
C THR A 1044 -0.20 20.39 7.48
N LEU A 1045 -0.59 20.09 8.73
CA LEU A 1045 -1.67 19.16 9.07
C LEU A 1045 -1.54 17.80 8.37
N ASP A 1046 -0.30 17.35 8.12
CA ASP A 1046 -0.03 16.14 7.36
C ASP A 1046 -0.20 14.88 8.22
N THR A 1047 -1.28 14.16 7.98
CA THR A 1047 -1.57 12.88 8.64
C THR A 1047 -0.91 11.74 7.89
N LYS A 1048 -0.46 10.70 8.61
CA LYS A 1048 -0.06 9.40 8.07
C LYS A 1048 -0.79 8.28 8.78
N VAL A 1049 -0.98 7.16 8.11
CA VAL A 1049 -1.49 5.95 8.76
C VAL A 1049 -0.35 5.25 9.49
N TYR A 1050 -0.60 4.96 10.76
CA TYR A 1050 0.25 4.15 11.62
C TYR A 1050 -0.51 2.89 11.97
N SER A 1051 0.14 1.73 11.90
CA SER A 1051 -0.51 0.44 12.17
C SER A 1051 0.44 -0.58 12.80
N THR A 1052 -0.13 -1.67 13.31
CA THR A 1052 0.65 -2.81 13.84
C THR A 1052 1.23 -3.72 12.75
N VAL A 1053 0.91 -3.47 11.48
CA VAL A 1053 1.39 -4.27 10.35
C VAL A 1053 2.70 -3.67 9.85
N PRO A 1054 3.82 -4.42 9.89
CA PRO A 1054 5.09 -3.92 9.37
C PRO A 1054 5.01 -3.70 7.85
N SER A 1055 5.70 -2.67 7.38
CA SER A 1055 5.77 -2.37 5.94
C SER A 1055 6.34 -3.56 5.15
N GLY A 1056 5.69 -3.89 4.04
CA GLY A 1056 6.02 -5.04 3.20
C GLY A 1056 5.40 -6.36 3.65
N GLN A 1057 4.57 -6.36 4.69
CA GLN A 1057 3.85 -7.54 5.18
C GLN A 1057 2.33 -7.43 5.02
N GLU A 1058 1.84 -6.42 4.31
CA GLU A 1058 0.42 -6.17 4.09
C GLU A 1058 -0.29 -7.39 3.46
N SER A 1059 0.38 -8.09 2.54
CA SER A 1059 -0.17 -9.30 1.87
C SER A 1059 0.07 -10.60 2.64
N SER A 1060 0.73 -10.57 3.80
CA SER A 1060 0.98 -11.78 4.60
C SER A 1060 -0.25 -12.10 5.45
N VAL A 1061 -0.52 -13.40 5.67
CA VAL A 1061 -1.64 -13.88 6.51
C VAL A 1061 -1.47 -13.44 7.97
N GLU A 1062 -0.22 -13.37 8.43
CA GLU A 1062 0.15 -12.99 9.80
C GLU A 1062 1.40 -12.11 9.75
N SER A 1063 1.58 -11.24 10.75
CA SER A 1063 2.85 -10.53 10.93
C SER A 1063 3.96 -11.50 11.35
N ASN A 1064 5.22 -11.16 11.05
CA ASN A 1064 6.39 -11.99 11.36
C ASN A 1064 6.63 -12.28 12.86
N TYR A 1065 5.77 -11.77 13.76
CA TYR A 1065 5.84 -12.07 15.20
C TYR A 1065 5.31 -13.45 15.57
N LYS A 1066 4.87 -14.28 14.61
CA LYS A 1066 4.48 -15.68 14.89
C LYS A 1066 5.64 -16.44 15.53
N GLY A 1067 5.52 -16.74 16.83
CA GLY A 1067 6.56 -17.38 17.66
C GLY A 1067 7.39 -16.41 18.52
N ALA A 1068 7.03 -15.13 18.54
CA ALA A 1068 7.51 -14.20 19.58
C ALA A 1068 7.09 -14.73 20.97
N PRO A 1069 7.90 -14.50 22.02
CA PRO A 1069 7.66 -15.07 23.34
C PRO A 1069 6.27 -14.72 23.88
N ASN A 1070 5.78 -15.51 24.83
CA ASN A 1070 4.53 -15.34 25.61
C ASN A 1070 4.33 -13.94 26.27
N ASN A 1071 5.29 -13.03 26.08
CA ASN A 1071 5.44 -11.71 26.70
C ASN A 1071 5.10 -10.53 25.76
N ILE A 1072 4.69 -10.77 24.50
CA ILE A 1072 4.28 -9.66 23.61
C ILE A 1072 2.93 -9.05 24.00
N PHE A 1073 2.10 -9.77 24.75
CA PHE A 1073 0.84 -9.30 25.31
C PHE A 1073 0.87 -9.46 26.83
N LEU A 1074 0.73 -8.34 27.54
CA LEU A 1074 0.71 -8.26 29.00
C LEU A 1074 -0.49 -7.46 29.45
N ILE A 1075 -0.84 -7.59 30.74
CA ILE A 1075 -1.90 -6.80 31.35
C ILE A 1075 -1.32 -6.07 32.54
N ASP A 1076 -1.41 -4.75 32.47
CA ASP A 1076 -0.86 -3.84 33.47
C ASP A 1076 -2.00 -3.18 34.25
N HIS A 1077 -2.27 -3.71 35.45
CA HIS A 1077 -3.26 -3.16 36.38
C HIS A 1077 -2.67 -2.12 37.34
N GLN A 1078 -1.35 -1.86 37.25
CA GLN A 1078 -0.65 -0.90 38.10
C GLN A 1078 -1.04 0.56 37.80
N TYR A 1079 -1.59 0.83 36.61
CA TYR A 1079 -2.11 2.14 36.24
C TYR A 1079 -3.37 2.54 37.02
N HIS A 1080 -4.13 1.58 37.55
CA HIS A 1080 -5.38 1.87 38.26
C HIS A 1080 -5.15 2.70 39.53
N GLY A 1081 -5.87 3.81 39.68
CA GLY A 1081 -5.73 4.73 40.80
C GLY A 1081 -4.47 5.59 40.75
N THR A 1082 -3.74 5.61 39.63
CA THR A 1082 -2.56 6.44 39.43
C THR A 1082 -2.83 7.59 38.45
N ILE A 1083 -1.98 8.62 38.48
CA ILE A 1083 -1.97 9.64 37.44
C ILE A 1083 -1.26 9.05 36.22
N GLY A 1084 -2.05 8.57 35.25
CA GLY A 1084 -1.50 7.94 34.04
C GLY A 1084 -0.67 8.91 33.19
N ASN A 1085 -1.18 10.12 32.97
CA ASN A 1085 -0.45 11.19 32.30
C ASN A 1085 -0.95 12.57 32.78
N SER A 1086 -0.05 13.38 33.33
CA SER A 1086 -0.36 14.73 33.86
C SER A 1086 -0.84 15.72 32.80
N THR A 1087 -0.67 15.43 31.51
CA THR A 1087 -1.20 16.25 30.42
C THR A 1087 -2.68 16.00 30.14
N ILE A 1088 -3.22 14.86 30.58
CA ILE A 1088 -4.65 14.56 30.47
C ILE A 1088 -5.36 15.34 31.57
N LYS A 1089 -6.16 16.33 31.18
CA LYS A 1089 -6.89 17.20 32.10
C LYS A 1089 -8.31 17.40 31.62
N PHE A 1090 -9.23 17.52 32.56
CA PHE A 1090 -10.57 18.02 32.31
C PHE A 1090 -10.83 19.22 33.20
N ASN A 1091 -11.14 20.36 32.59
CA ASN A 1091 -11.33 21.63 33.29
C ASN A 1091 -10.17 21.94 34.27
N ASN A 1092 -8.92 21.80 33.80
CA ASN A 1092 -7.67 21.93 34.57
C ASN A 1092 -7.45 20.93 35.72
N THR A 1093 -8.34 19.97 35.93
CA THR A 1093 -8.17 18.90 36.92
C THR A 1093 -7.55 17.67 36.27
N ILE A 1094 -6.54 17.07 36.90
CA ILE A 1094 -5.89 15.84 36.44
C ILE A 1094 -6.66 14.64 37.02
N PRO A 1095 -7.40 13.86 36.20
CA PRO A 1095 -8.05 12.65 36.69
C PRO A 1095 -7.06 11.50 36.89
N LYS A 1096 -7.41 10.57 37.77
CA LYS A 1096 -6.70 9.29 37.93
C LYS A 1096 -7.27 8.22 36.99
N GLN A 1097 -6.42 7.31 36.52
CA GLN A 1097 -6.82 6.21 35.63
C GLN A 1097 -7.64 5.15 36.41
N TYR A 1098 -8.72 4.67 35.80
CA TYR A 1098 -9.54 3.55 36.28
C TYR A 1098 -9.49 2.39 35.27
N GLY A 1099 -9.37 1.16 35.75
CA GLY A 1099 -9.19 -0.02 34.89
C GLY A 1099 -7.73 -0.36 34.57
N PRO A 1100 -7.45 -1.62 34.15
CA PRO A 1100 -6.14 -2.05 33.68
C PRO A 1100 -5.90 -1.66 32.21
N TRP A 1101 -4.65 -1.73 31.77
CA TRP A 1101 -4.28 -1.60 30.36
C TRP A 1101 -3.80 -2.94 29.80
N TYR A 1102 -4.12 -3.21 28.55
CA TYR A 1102 -3.42 -4.21 27.78
C TYR A 1102 -2.17 -3.59 27.17
N ILE A 1103 -1.05 -4.29 27.30
CA ILE A 1103 0.24 -3.88 26.76
C ILE A 1103 0.60 -4.83 25.63
N TYR A 1104 0.84 -4.29 24.45
CA TYR A 1104 1.23 -5.03 23.26
C TYR A 1104 2.53 -4.49 22.66
N TYR A 1105 3.40 -5.36 22.13
CA TYR A 1105 4.69 -4.94 21.56
C TYR A 1105 4.73 -5.12 20.04
N THR A 1106 5.12 -4.07 19.29
CA THR A 1106 5.28 -4.12 17.82
C THR A 1106 6.57 -3.44 17.35
N ASP A 1107 7.09 -3.73 16.16
CA ASP A 1107 8.38 -3.17 15.68
C ASP A 1107 8.33 -1.70 15.24
N TYR A 1108 7.19 -1.03 15.43
CA TYR A 1108 6.99 0.33 14.99
C TYR A 1108 6.49 1.24 16.12
N ARG A 1109 7.14 2.38 16.30
CA ARG A 1109 6.70 3.39 17.28
C ARG A 1109 5.72 4.37 16.64
N THR A 1110 4.50 4.41 17.15
CA THR A 1110 3.47 5.39 16.74
C THR A 1110 3.81 6.81 17.19
N VAL A 1111 3.11 7.80 16.61
CA VAL A 1111 3.19 9.22 16.98
C VAL A 1111 1.83 9.74 17.45
N GLY A 1112 1.79 10.98 17.95
CA GLY A 1112 0.54 11.64 18.34
C GLY A 1112 -0.49 11.69 17.20
N GLY A 1113 -1.77 11.61 17.53
CA GLY A 1113 -2.89 11.52 16.58
C GLY A 1113 -3.39 10.09 16.32
N THR A 1114 -2.52 9.08 16.46
CA THR A 1114 -2.95 7.67 16.35
C THR A 1114 -3.85 7.24 17.52
N SER A 1115 -3.78 7.93 18.65
CA SER A 1115 -4.68 7.72 19.80
C SER A 1115 -6.15 7.72 19.37
N GLY A 1116 -6.89 6.74 19.87
CA GLY A 1116 -8.30 6.53 19.61
C GLY A 1116 -8.55 5.47 18.53
N SER A 1117 -7.49 4.91 17.94
CA SER A 1117 -7.60 3.82 16.97
C SER A 1117 -8.35 2.62 17.55
N LEU A 1118 -9.25 2.04 16.74
CA LEU A 1118 -9.91 0.78 17.05
C LEU A 1118 -8.88 -0.36 17.10
N VAL A 1119 -8.97 -1.18 18.13
CA VAL A 1119 -8.12 -2.35 18.30
C VAL A 1119 -8.96 -3.61 18.13
N ILE A 1120 -8.54 -4.51 17.25
CA ILE A 1120 -9.20 -5.78 16.96
C ILE A 1120 -8.26 -6.97 17.25
N ASN A 1121 -8.84 -8.12 17.60
CA ASN A 1121 -8.11 -9.37 17.76
C ASN A 1121 -7.95 -10.12 16.42
N GLN A 1122 -7.40 -11.33 16.49
CA GLN A 1122 -7.18 -12.19 15.33
C GLN A 1122 -8.43 -12.66 14.57
N GLU A 1123 -9.63 -12.50 15.13
CA GLU A 1123 -10.89 -12.79 14.43
C GLU A 1123 -11.54 -11.53 13.84
N GLY A 1124 -10.86 -10.38 14.00
CA GLY A 1124 -11.37 -9.06 13.64
C GLY A 1124 -12.32 -8.44 14.67
N LEU A 1125 -12.55 -9.11 15.81
CA LEU A 1125 -13.46 -8.64 16.83
C LEU A 1125 -12.86 -7.42 17.54
N PRO A 1126 -13.58 -6.29 17.66
CA PRO A 1126 -13.16 -5.15 18.48
C PRO A 1126 -12.95 -5.53 19.95
N ILE A 1127 -11.79 -5.21 20.51
CA ILE A 1127 -11.42 -5.56 21.90
C ILE A 1127 -11.08 -4.36 22.79
N GLY A 1128 -10.85 -3.21 22.20
CA GLY A 1128 -10.50 -1.99 22.92
C GLY A 1128 -10.09 -0.85 21.99
N ILE A 1129 -9.47 0.15 22.58
CA ILE A 1129 -8.94 1.31 21.86
C ILE A 1129 -7.49 1.57 22.22
N TYR A 1130 -6.75 2.04 21.22
CA TYR A 1130 -5.35 2.36 21.36
C TYR A 1130 -5.16 3.68 22.11
N PHE A 1131 -4.44 3.64 23.24
CA PHE A 1131 -4.12 4.83 24.06
C PHE A 1131 -2.92 5.59 23.48
N GLY A 1132 -1.79 4.90 23.30
CA GLY A 1132 -0.51 5.53 22.99
C GLY A 1132 0.67 4.56 23.10
N SER A 1133 1.87 5.01 22.74
CA SER A 1133 3.09 4.21 22.86
C SER A 1133 3.78 4.48 24.21
N GLY A 1134 4.20 3.39 24.86
CA GLY A 1134 4.98 3.46 26.08
C GLY A 1134 6.44 3.82 25.81
N ASN A 1135 7.20 4.01 26.88
CA ASN A 1135 8.64 4.25 26.79
C ASN A 1135 9.47 2.96 26.85
N ARG A 1136 8.84 1.80 27.09
CA ARG A 1136 9.54 0.52 27.13
C ARG A 1136 9.71 -0.02 25.70
N SER A 1137 10.83 -0.69 25.50
CA SER A 1137 11.08 -1.48 24.29
C SER A 1137 11.77 -2.77 24.66
N ILE A 1138 11.51 -3.83 23.91
CA ILE A 1138 12.19 -5.12 24.05
C ILE A 1138 12.96 -5.42 22.76
N ILE A 1139 14.14 -6.03 22.88
CA ILE A 1139 14.90 -6.52 21.74
C ILE A 1139 14.54 -8.00 21.55
N TRP A 1140 14.10 -8.36 20.35
CA TRP A 1140 13.76 -9.74 19.99
C TRP A 1140 14.52 -10.18 18.75
N MET A 1141 14.96 -11.44 18.73
CA MET A 1141 15.62 -12.03 17.56
C MET A 1141 14.58 -12.70 16.68
N ASN A 1142 14.43 -12.22 15.44
CA ASN A 1142 13.48 -12.78 14.49
C ASN A 1142 13.94 -14.13 13.94
N LYS A 1143 13.08 -14.80 13.15
CA LYS A 1143 13.39 -16.10 12.54
C LYS A 1143 14.60 -16.09 11.60
N LYS A 1144 15.04 -14.92 11.12
CA LYS A 1144 16.24 -14.73 10.30
C LYS A 1144 17.50 -14.52 11.14
N GLY A 1145 17.39 -14.52 12.47
CA GLY A 1145 18.49 -14.23 13.38
C GLY A 1145 18.79 -12.73 13.52
N GLU A 1146 17.90 -11.85 13.07
CA GLU A 1146 18.07 -10.40 13.14
C GLU A 1146 17.42 -9.86 14.43
N ASN A 1147 18.13 -8.98 15.14
CA ASN A 1147 17.56 -8.28 16.30
C ASN A 1147 16.62 -7.19 15.81
N ILE A 1148 15.35 -7.25 16.21
CA ILE A 1148 14.35 -6.20 16.01
C ILE A 1148 13.97 -5.60 17.36
N THR A 1149 13.72 -4.29 17.38
CA THR A 1149 13.25 -3.58 18.58
C THR A 1149 11.74 -3.51 18.52
N LEU A 1150 11.05 -4.02 19.54
CA LEU A 1150 9.61 -3.92 19.68
C LEU A 1150 9.27 -2.85 20.73
N TYR A 1151 8.40 -1.92 20.38
CA TYR A 1151 7.93 -0.81 21.20
C TYR A 1151 6.62 -1.16 21.89
N GLU A 1152 6.46 -0.66 23.11
CA GLU A 1152 5.27 -0.83 23.93
C GLU A 1152 4.08 -0.02 23.38
N HIS A 1153 2.90 -0.64 23.33
CA HIS A 1153 1.62 -0.03 22.97
C HIS A 1153 0.60 -0.31 24.06
N SER A 1154 -0.03 0.74 24.57
CA SER A 1154 -1.07 0.63 25.59
C SER A 1154 -2.46 0.65 24.94
N ILE A 1155 -3.32 -0.26 25.38
CA ILE A 1155 -4.66 -0.47 24.86
C ILE A 1155 -5.63 -0.50 26.04
N VAL A 1156 -6.74 0.23 25.93
CA VAL A 1156 -7.80 0.25 26.94
C VAL A 1156 -8.89 -0.73 26.54
N PRO A 1157 -9.21 -1.74 27.37
CA PRO A 1157 -10.28 -2.68 27.08
C PRO A 1157 -11.67 -2.03 27.19
N PHE A 1158 -12.64 -2.55 26.43
CA PHE A 1158 -14.03 -2.10 26.53
C PHE A 1158 -14.74 -2.59 27.78
N SER A 1159 -14.33 -3.73 28.34
CA SER A 1159 -14.97 -4.36 29.48
C SER A 1159 -13.94 -5.06 30.37
N ILE A 1160 -14.34 -5.26 31.62
CA ILE A 1160 -13.66 -6.08 32.63
C ILE A 1160 -14.75 -6.82 33.42
N GLU A 1161 -14.68 -8.14 33.49
CA GLU A 1161 -15.71 -9.02 34.08
C GLU A 1161 -15.46 -9.37 35.55
N ARG A 1162 -14.24 -9.17 36.05
CA ARG A 1162 -13.86 -9.45 37.45
C ARG A 1162 -13.30 -8.23 38.16
N SER A 1163 -13.37 -8.24 39.49
CA SER A 1163 -12.61 -7.27 40.29
C SER A 1163 -11.10 -7.53 40.19
N PHE A 1164 -10.31 -6.48 40.34
CA PHE A 1164 -8.86 -6.55 40.37
C PHE A 1164 -8.30 -5.63 41.45
N PHE A 1165 -7.06 -5.89 41.86
CA PHE A 1165 -6.41 -5.17 42.95
C PHE A 1165 -5.08 -4.61 42.47
N ASN A 1166 -4.85 -3.32 42.66
CA ASN A 1166 -3.55 -2.71 42.43
C ASN A 1166 -2.71 -2.83 43.70
N GLU A 1167 -1.77 -3.77 43.69
CA GLU A 1167 -0.88 -4.05 44.83
C GLU A 1167 0.00 -2.87 45.22
N MET A 1168 0.29 -1.94 44.30
CA MET A 1168 1.19 -0.81 44.59
C MET A 1168 0.55 0.29 45.44
N ASN A 1169 -0.76 0.50 45.29
CA ASN A 1169 -1.48 1.57 45.99
C ASN A 1169 -2.64 1.04 46.85
N GLY A 1170 -2.89 -0.27 46.84
CA GLY A 1170 -3.92 -0.92 47.64
C GLY A 1170 -5.36 -0.65 47.16
N ILE A 1171 -5.56 -0.18 45.93
CA ILE A 1171 -6.87 0.19 45.41
C ILE A 1171 -7.50 -0.98 44.64
N GLN A 1172 -8.75 -1.28 44.96
CA GLN A 1172 -9.57 -2.26 44.26
C GLN A 1172 -10.32 -1.61 43.09
N GLY A 1173 -10.23 -2.24 41.91
CA GLY A 1173 -11.06 -1.93 40.76
C GLY A 1173 -12.18 -2.94 40.60
N TYR A 1174 -13.36 -2.47 40.23
CA TYR A 1174 -14.58 -3.25 40.04
C TYR A 1174 -14.91 -3.46 38.54
N PRO A 1175 -15.66 -4.53 38.19
CA PRO A 1175 -16.11 -4.81 36.83
C PRO A 1175 -16.85 -3.64 36.18
N PHE A 1176 -16.68 -3.50 34.87
CA PHE A 1176 -17.37 -2.50 34.06
C PHE A 1176 -17.46 -2.91 32.59
N ASN A 1177 -18.37 -2.29 31.85
CA ASN A 1177 -18.45 -2.34 30.39
C ASN A 1177 -18.79 -0.95 29.84
N LEU A 1178 -17.83 -0.35 29.14
CA LEU A 1178 -17.93 1.04 28.67
C LEU A 1178 -19.00 1.21 27.59
N ILE A 1179 -19.28 0.16 26.82
CA ILE A 1179 -20.27 0.22 25.74
C ILE A 1179 -21.66 -0.14 26.28
N ASP A 1180 -21.81 -1.32 26.89
CA ASP A 1180 -23.08 -1.82 27.46
C ASP A 1180 -22.90 -2.32 28.89
N GLY A 1181 -22.99 -1.40 29.85
CA GLY A 1181 -23.00 -1.68 31.28
C GLY A 1181 -24.41 -1.81 31.87
N SER A 1182 -25.43 -2.07 31.02
CA SER A 1182 -26.83 -2.06 31.48
C SER A 1182 -27.25 -3.31 32.26
N ASP A 1183 -26.49 -4.40 32.16
CA ASP A 1183 -26.68 -5.58 33.01
C ASP A 1183 -26.10 -5.33 34.41
N LYS A 1184 -26.96 -4.90 35.33
CA LYS A 1184 -26.58 -4.61 36.72
C LYS A 1184 -26.34 -5.84 37.57
N SER A 1185 -26.64 -7.05 37.07
CA SER A 1185 -26.17 -8.28 37.73
C SER A 1185 -24.67 -8.49 37.52
N ARG A 1186 -24.14 -8.08 36.36
CA ARG A 1186 -22.72 -8.14 35.99
C ARG A 1186 -21.93 -6.94 36.46
N TYR A 1187 -22.51 -5.74 36.30
CA TYR A 1187 -21.84 -4.47 36.58
C TYR A 1187 -22.61 -3.65 37.64
N PRO A 1188 -22.80 -4.19 38.86
CA PRO A 1188 -23.67 -3.59 39.88
C PRO A 1188 -23.21 -2.19 40.33
N HIS A 1189 -21.91 -1.92 40.25
CA HIS A 1189 -21.32 -0.66 40.70
C HIS A 1189 -21.13 0.36 39.56
N GLN A 1190 -21.33 -0.03 38.30
CA GLN A 1190 -21.28 0.89 37.18
C GLN A 1190 -22.59 1.66 37.10
N LYS A 1191 -22.55 2.99 37.02
CA LYS A 1191 -23.75 3.83 36.87
C LYS A 1191 -24.02 4.29 35.45
N MET A 1192 -22.98 4.35 34.62
CA MET A 1192 -23.09 4.87 33.26
C MET A 1192 -22.19 4.09 32.30
N SER A 1193 -22.73 3.77 31.13
CA SER A 1193 -22.05 3.33 29.91
C SER A 1193 -22.59 4.12 28.72
N PHE A 1194 -22.04 3.91 27.52
CA PHE A 1194 -22.61 4.49 26.30
C PHE A 1194 -24.11 4.20 26.14
N LYS A 1195 -24.54 2.94 26.29
CA LYS A 1195 -25.98 2.57 26.23
C LYS A 1195 -26.82 3.26 27.29
N GLU A 1196 -26.32 3.38 28.51
CA GLU A 1196 -27.06 4.09 29.57
C GLU A 1196 -27.15 5.58 29.28
N LYS A 1197 -26.10 6.17 28.68
CA LYS A 1197 -26.11 7.57 28.23
C LYS A 1197 -27.11 7.80 27.09
N LEU A 1198 -27.22 6.86 26.14
CA LEU A 1198 -28.28 6.88 25.12
C LEU A 1198 -29.67 6.91 25.76
N LYS A 1199 -29.92 6.05 26.76
CA LYS A 1199 -31.20 6.02 27.49
C LYS A 1199 -31.45 7.32 28.28
N GLN A 1200 -30.40 7.88 28.89
CA GLN A 1200 -30.50 9.13 29.66
C GLN A 1200 -30.86 10.32 28.76
N VAL A 1201 -30.19 10.44 27.61
CA VAL A 1201 -30.34 11.62 26.71
C VAL A 1201 -31.57 11.50 25.82
N TYR A 1202 -31.82 10.31 25.26
CA TYR A 1202 -32.84 10.10 24.24
C TYR A 1202 -34.06 9.28 24.70
N GLY A 1203 -34.02 8.76 25.93
CA GLY A 1203 -35.07 7.90 26.49
C GLY A 1203 -34.87 6.42 26.19
N SER A 1204 -35.55 5.56 26.97
CA SER A 1204 -35.40 4.10 26.91
C SER A 1204 -35.82 3.47 25.58
N ASN A 1205 -36.68 4.15 24.81
CA ASN A 1205 -37.20 3.67 23.53
C ASN A 1205 -36.33 4.08 22.35
N TYR A 1206 -35.25 4.83 22.59
CA TYR A 1206 -34.35 5.25 21.52
C TYR A 1206 -33.49 4.09 21.05
N LYS A 1207 -33.74 3.66 19.81
CA LYS A 1207 -33.00 2.59 19.15
C LYS A 1207 -31.95 3.16 18.20
N THR A 1208 -30.75 2.61 18.30
CA THR A 1208 -29.61 2.79 17.40
C THR A 1208 -29.33 1.46 16.70
N GLU A 1209 -28.44 1.43 15.71
CA GLU A 1209 -28.13 0.19 15.01
C GLU A 1209 -27.50 -0.86 15.94
N LEU A 1210 -26.64 -0.47 16.88
CA LEU A 1210 -26.01 -1.40 17.83
C LEU A 1210 -27.01 -1.97 18.84
N PHE A 1211 -28.02 -1.21 19.27
CA PHE A 1211 -28.96 -1.57 20.34
C PHE A 1211 -30.43 -1.66 19.87
N ASN A 1212 -30.66 -2.04 18.61
CA ASN A 1212 -32.00 -2.14 17.99
C ASN A 1212 -32.83 -3.31 18.52
#